data_AF-A0A2C9KGC5-F1
#
_entry.id   AF-A0A2C9KGC5-F1
#
_cell.length_a   1.000
_cell.length_b   1.000
_cell.length_c   1.000
_cell.angle_alpha   90.00
_cell.angle_beta   90.00
_cell.angle_gamma   90.00
#
_symmetry.space_group_name_H-M   'P 1'
#
loop_
_entity.id
_entity.type
_entity.pdbx_description
1 polymer ?
#
loop_
_entity_poly.entity_id
_entity_poly.type
_entity_poly.pdbx_seq_one_letter_code
_entity_poly.pdbx_strand_id
1 'polypeptide(L)'
;LSVWTREAEYGSEVHQYKLGVHYLTLAETDIDKEASAAKAVTWLLAASKQGHAEATEKLRHCVDINLGITEKNKSDIKWCLATSVSEKKIRHAAKSLFSKISNTNQKTLSGVEYAEAIDSLDISEREKKLLLAAGKKIGDTVTENAFVKTLSRKIHGTLTWTTEESNETSTAYDSAGFVKRVLTYPKQTASVVLNQGLEYASSEGLNFLLSLIPYNQIYLLVMILIYSYLTPNFFMLVVPLLAFYISTLTLVIATMQMFYKKRKQKESTTLVSLLQEQLKVDIDVESTESQYLWNTLTPYLVYFGTLPVMVASFSLANKSYIPCGELFVVSIVMTGFCFIGLNDNHDLLTLLTLLAHAVASLPIFLSFVPSLPVISSLVSILTKPFFSVGVGYGLTFNLSLPSVVHMLIPVLLFRMAMKGSWSGAYKILIPHLVCYFWFSISTTAFPHVTYKSLLRATFGYLLLPVLIPATFFLAIGGILYLLYKLFHTEMTAKLVITAILFGISLLLTQSKSLFGKKNKSTDNSLKSNKLKKALMLGFAILGLVQLLYIPLPTFTKVKHFDLNWQDFKEMCLPGPDDLWAPYQMRCQDFVGLKVHWKGTTRQVRITKVENTMETVIKSLPSILSDPLYSIYGDKMAECNELTMSHTAYKHCQSVKSLGRVHHLRSQNEYTFSLSVSVESYQLNVDAGSTFKGKLMALQPGDELEFTAVLVDIGTPNPSLKLKSFNCTSRELPGMSTVDVGEVDETTVYNMLTDALGMTLNFCLFPVFIYSPDSL
;
A
#
# COMPACT_ATOMS: atom_id res chain seq x y z
N LEU A 1 -58.54 -35.73 -1.84
CA LEU A 1 -58.53 -34.61 -0.88
C LEU A 1 -58.05 -35.03 0.51
N SER A 2 -58.66 -36.03 1.16
CA SER A 2 -58.30 -36.51 2.51
C SER A 2 -56.82 -36.91 2.67
N VAL A 3 -56.24 -37.57 1.66
CA VAL A 3 -54.81 -37.92 1.63
C VAL A 3 -53.94 -36.66 1.52
N TRP A 4 -54.33 -35.69 0.70
CA TRP A 4 -53.58 -34.43 0.54
C TRP A 4 -53.60 -33.61 1.83
N THR A 5 -54.75 -33.49 2.50
CA THR A 5 -54.86 -32.81 3.81
C THR A 5 -53.98 -33.46 4.86
N ARG A 6 -53.99 -34.79 4.96
CA ARG A 6 -53.15 -35.51 5.90
C ARG A 6 -51.66 -35.26 5.65
N GLU A 7 -51.20 -35.43 4.42
CA GLU A 7 -49.78 -35.22 4.06
C GLU A 7 -49.34 -33.75 4.17
N ALA A 8 -50.24 -32.80 3.90
CA ALA A 8 -49.96 -31.38 4.07
C ALA A 8 -49.87 -30.96 5.55
N GLU A 9 -50.70 -31.55 6.41
CA GLU A 9 -50.64 -31.41 7.87
C GLU A 9 -49.36 -32.04 8.45
N TYR A 10 -48.87 -33.13 7.86
CA TYR A 10 -47.54 -33.69 8.16
C TYR A 10 -46.37 -32.86 7.64
N GLY A 11 -46.63 -31.74 6.95
CA GLY A 11 -45.60 -30.79 6.56
C GLY A 11 -45.08 -30.96 5.13
N SER A 12 -45.66 -31.83 4.30
CA SER A 12 -45.18 -32.05 2.93
C SER A 12 -45.39 -30.83 2.03
N GLU A 13 -44.30 -30.19 1.56
CA GLU A 13 -44.37 -28.99 0.71
C GLU A 13 -45.20 -29.19 -0.56
N VAL A 14 -45.09 -30.37 -1.20
CA VAL A 14 -45.79 -30.71 -2.44
C VAL A 14 -47.29 -30.83 -2.20
N HIS A 15 -47.71 -31.42 -1.08
CA HIS A 15 -49.12 -31.58 -0.75
C HIS A 15 -49.74 -30.28 -0.25
N GLN A 16 -48.98 -29.45 0.47
CA GLN A 16 -49.40 -28.09 0.84
C GLN A 16 -49.64 -27.24 -0.41
N TYR A 17 -48.76 -27.30 -1.41
CA TYR A 17 -48.97 -26.61 -2.68
C TYR A 17 -50.20 -27.13 -3.43
N LYS A 18 -50.36 -28.46 -3.57
CA LYS A 18 -51.53 -29.06 -4.24
C LYS A 18 -52.86 -28.65 -3.59
N LEU A 19 -52.90 -28.57 -2.25
CA LEU A 19 -54.08 -28.05 -1.54
C LEU A 19 -54.27 -26.55 -1.77
N GLY A 20 -53.19 -25.77 -1.73
CA GLY A 20 -53.23 -24.34 -2.00
C GLY A 20 -53.81 -24.02 -3.38
N VAL A 21 -53.38 -24.74 -4.42
CA VAL A 21 -53.90 -24.61 -5.79
C VAL A 21 -55.36 -25.08 -5.89
N HIS A 22 -55.72 -26.18 -5.22
CA HIS A 22 -57.10 -26.66 -5.20
C HIS A 22 -58.07 -25.63 -4.61
N TYR A 23 -57.74 -25.05 -3.45
CA TYR A 23 -58.55 -23.99 -2.85
C TYR A 23 -58.53 -22.68 -3.64
N LEU A 24 -57.42 -22.37 -4.31
CA LEU A 24 -57.34 -21.21 -5.21
C LEU A 24 -58.32 -21.36 -6.37
N THR A 25 -58.38 -22.55 -6.98
CA THR A 25 -59.31 -22.85 -8.09
C THR A 25 -60.77 -22.78 -7.63
N LEU A 26 -61.08 -23.23 -6.41
CA LEU A 26 -62.41 -23.08 -5.82
C LEU A 26 -62.80 -21.62 -5.59
N ALA A 27 -61.84 -20.79 -5.17
CA ALA A 27 -62.06 -19.36 -5.01
C ALA A 27 -62.25 -18.63 -6.36
N GLU A 28 -61.52 -19.04 -7.41
CA GLU A 28 -61.66 -18.50 -8.77
C GLU A 28 -62.99 -18.88 -9.42
N THR A 29 -63.62 -19.98 -8.99
CA THR A 29 -64.94 -20.44 -9.47
C THR A 29 -66.12 -19.93 -8.61
N ASP A 30 -65.88 -18.94 -7.73
CA ASP A 30 -66.86 -18.32 -6.81
C ASP A 30 -67.52 -19.27 -5.80
N ILE A 31 -66.93 -20.46 -5.54
CA ILE A 31 -67.40 -21.39 -4.51
C ILE A 31 -66.75 -21.01 -3.16
N ASP A 32 -67.55 -20.47 -2.23
CA ASP A 32 -67.08 -19.99 -0.92
C ASP A 32 -65.85 -19.06 -1.04
N LYS A 33 -65.91 -18.13 -2.00
CA LYS A 33 -64.79 -17.30 -2.48
C LYS A 33 -63.84 -16.82 -1.38
N GLU A 34 -64.36 -16.19 -0.33
CA GLU A 34 -63.55 -15.62 0.75
C GLU A 34 -62.88 -16.69 1.63
N ALA A 35 -63.61 -17.74 1.99
CA ALA A 35 -63.09 -18.83 2.82
C ALA A 35 -62.09 -19.71 2.06
N SER A 36 -62.38 -20.00 0.79
CA SER A 36 -61.51 -20.72 -0.13
C SER A 36 -60.23 -19.92 -0.43
N ALA A 37 -60.35 -18.60 -0.67
CA ALA A 37 -59.19 -17.73 -0.90
C ALA A 37 -58.29 -17.63 0.34
N ALA A 38 -58.86 -17.49 1.53
CA ALA A 38 -58.09 -17.49 2.77
C ALA A 38 -57.34 -18.82 2.97
N LYS A 39 -58.00 -19.96 2.76
CA LYS A 39 -57.37 -21.29 2.84
C LYS A 39 -56.28 -21.48 1.79
N ALA A 40 -56.52 -21.04 0.55
CA ALA A 40 -55.54 -21.07 -0.53
C ALA A 40 -54.26 -20.34 -0.12
N VAL A 41 -54.38 -19.09 0.33
CA VAL A 41 -53.24 -18.29 0.78
C VAL A 41 -52.54 -18.91 1.98
N THR A 42 -53.25 -19.52 2.93
CA THR A 42 -52.60 -20.19 4.08
C THR A 42 -51.72 -21.38 3.66
N TRP A 43 -52.21 -22.24 2.76
CA TRP A 43 -51.47 -23.41 2.29
C TRP A 43 -50.34 -23.03 1.33
N LEU A 44 -50.57 -22.06 0.45
CA LEU A 44 -49.53 -21.52 -0.43
C LEU A 44 -48.43 -20.79 0.38
N LEU A 45 -48.78 -20.09 1.46
CA LEU A 45 -47.81 -19.51 2.39
C LEU A 45 -46.98 -20.57 3.10
N ALA A 46 -47.60 -21.66 3.55
CA ALA A 46 -46.89 -22.76 4.18
C ALA A 46 -45.87 -23.39 3.22
N ALA A 47 -46.30 -23.73 1.98
CA ALA A 47 -45.41 -24.28 0.96
C ALA A 47 -44.31 -23.30 0.53
N SER A 48 -44.66 -22.01 0.36
CA SER A 48 -43.68 -20.97 0.02
C SER A 48 -42.63 -20.81 1.12
N LYS A 49 -43.01 -20.82 2.40
CA LYS A 49 -42.06 -20.71 3.53
C LYS A 49 -41.05 -21.87 3.57
N GLN A 50 -41.38 -23.04 3.01
CA GLN A 50 -40.45 -24.16 2.87
C GLN A 50 -39.49 -24.00 1.68
N GLY A 51 -39.79 -23.11 0.73
CA GLY A 51 -38.99 -22.86 -0.46
C GLY A 51 -39.60 -23.36 -1.77
N HIS A 52 -40.89 -23.72 -1.80
CA HIS A 52 -41.52 -24.15 -3.04
C HIS A 52 -41.70 -22.97 -4.02
N ALA A 53 -41.00 -23.03 -5.16
CA ALA A 53 -40.96 -21.96 -6.15
C ALA A 53 -42.35 -21.66 -6.76
N GLU A 54 -43.05 -22.69 -7.25
CA GLU A 54 -44.39 -22.55 -7.84
C GLU A 54 -45.43 -21.99 -6.85
N ALA A 55 -45.35 -22.39 -5.57
CA ALA A 55 -46.21 -21.82 -4.54
C ALA A 55 -45.95 -20.31 -4.35
N THR A 56 -44.69 -19.87 -4.48
CA THR A 56 -44.33 -18.43 -4.41
C THR A 56 -44.88 -17.66 -5.61
N GLU A 57 -44.89 -18.28 -6.80
CA GLU A 57 -45.49 -17.70 -8.01
C GLU A 57 -47.01 -17.59 -7.90
N LYS A 58 -47.69 -18.63 -7.39
CA LYS A 58 -49.13 -18.58 -7.12
C LYS A 58 -49.48 -17.56 -6.04
N LEU A 59 -48.65 -17.36 -5.02
CA LEU A 59 -48.84 -16.27 -4.06
C LEU A 59 -48.71 -14.89 -4.71
N ARG A 60 -47.79 -14.71 -5.67
CA ARG A 60 -47.66 -13.46 -6.43
C ARG A 60 -48.95 -13.21 -7.21
N HIS A 61 -49.46 -14.24 -7.88
CA HIS A 61 -50.74 -14.16 -8.58
C HIS A 61 -51.87 -13.72 -7.64
N CYS A 62 -52.01 -14.33 -6.45
CA CYS A 62 -53.01 -13.93 -5.45
C CYS A 62 -52.89 -12.46 -5.01
N VAL A 63 -51.66 -11.91 -4.95
CA VAL A 63 -51.43 -10.50 -4.63
C VAL A 63 -51.88 -9.60 -5.78
N ASP A 64 -51.57 -9.96 -7.01
CA ASP A 64 -51.90 -9.17 -8.20
C ASP A 64 -53.43 -9.04 -8.39
N ILE A 65 -54.17 -10.10 -8.08
CA ILE A 65 -55.65 -10.12 -8.14
C ILE A 65 -56.32 -9.74 -6.81
N ASN A 66 -55.53 -9.42 -5.77
CA ASN A 66 -55.98 -9.12 -4.40
C ASN A 66 -56.94 -10.16 -3.79
N LEU A 67 -56.65 -11.45 -3.99
CA LEU A 67 -57.49 -12.57 -3.54
C LEU A 67 -56.91 -13.22 -2.28
N GLY A 68 -57.71 -13.26 -1.20
CA GLY A 68 -57.32 -13.92 0.06
C GLY A 68 -56.27 -13.17 0.88
N ILE A 69 -55.97 -11.92 0.53
CA ILE A 69 -55.02 -11.06 1.26
C ILE A 69 -55.72 -10.42 2.46
N THR A 70 -55.11 -10.54 3.64
CA THR A 70 -55.60 -9.97 4.91
C THR A 70 -54.47 -9.24 5.61
N GLU A 71 -54.77 -8.26 6.46
CA GLU A 71 -53.72 -7.55 7.23
C GLU A 71 -52.85 -8.49 8.08
N LYS A 72 -53.36 -9.67 8.45
CA LYS A 72 -52.60 -10.69 9.19
C LYS A 72 -51.58 -11.45 8.33
N ASN A 73 -51.89 -11.72 7.05
CA ASN A 73 -51.01 -12.51 6.18
C ASN A 73 -50.09 -11.65 5.30
N LYS A 74 -50.39 -10.36 5.16
CA LYS A 74 -49.69 -9.40 4.31
C LYS A 74 -48.18 -9.31 4.56
N SER A 75 -47.75 -9.31 5.82
CA SER A 75 -46.32 -9.28 6.16
C SER A 75 -45.58 -10.54 5.72
N ASP A 76 -46.22 -11.70 5.89
CA ASP A 76 -45.65 -13.01 5.54
C ASP A 76 -45.58 -13.21 4.03
N ILE A 77 -46.59 -12.72 3.30
CA ILE A 77 -46.61 -12.72 1.84
C ILE A 77 -45.51 -11.80 1.30
N LYS A 78 -45.40 -10.58 1.83
CA LYS A 78 -44.31 -9.65 1.45
C LYS A 78 -42.94 -10.25 1.71
N TRP A 79 -42.77 -10.91 2.85
CA TRP A 79 -41.53 -11.63 3.16
C TRP A 79 -41.29 -12.78 2.16
N CYS A 80 -42.30 -13.61 1.87
CA CYS A 80 -42.17 -14.70 0.91
C CYS A 80 -41.81 -14.22 -0.51
N LEU A 81 -42.35 -13.09 -0.95
CA LEU A 81 -42.08 -12.55 -2.28
C LEU A 81 -40.71 -11.88 -2.39
N ALA A 82 -40.21 -11.29 -1.30
CA ALA A 82 -38.91 -10.63 -1.25
C ALA A 82 -37.73 -11.58 -0.97
N THR A 83 -37.99 -12.77 -0.41
CA THR A 83 -36.94 -13.72 0.03
C THR A 83 -36.63 -14.76 -1.06
N SER A 84 -35.34 -15.05 -1.28
CA SER A 84 -34.92 -16.07 -2.26
C SER A 84 -35.32 -17.48 -1.83
N VAL A 85 -35.51 -18.39 -2.81
CA VAL A 85 -35.84 -19.80 -2.54
C VAL A 85 -34.80 -20.47 -1.64
N SER A 86 -33.51 -20.22 -1.88
CA SER A 86 -32.41 -20.74 -1.05
C SER A 86 -32.51 -20.27 0.40
N GLU A 87 -32.78 -18.98 0.63
CA GLU A 87 -32.93 -18.42 1.97
C GLU A 87 -34.13 -19.01 2.72
N LYS A 88 -35.25 -19.26 2.03
CA LYS A 88 -36.42 -19.93 2.63
C LYS A 88 -36.09 -21.36 3.04
N LYS A 89 -35.44 -22.14 2.17
CA LYS A 89 -35.00 -23.52 2.47
C LYS A 89 -34.02 -23.56 3.66
N ILE A 90 -33.06 -22.64 3.71
CA ILE A 90 -32.10 -22.53 4.83
C ILE A 90 -32.83 -22.20 6.14
N ARG A 91 -33.77 -21.26 6.12
CA ARG A 91 -34.54 -20.88 7.33
C ARG A 91 -35.46 -22.01 7.80
N HIS A 92 -36.07 -22.73 6.87
CA HIS A 92 -36.87 -23.91 7.18
C HIS A 92 -36.02 -25.04 7.80
N ALA A 93 -34.84 -25.31 7.23
CA ALA A 93 -33.91 -26.28 7.77
C ALA A 93 -33.40 -25.85 9.16
N ALA A 94 -33.00 -24.58 9.34
CA ALA A 94 -32.56 -24.06 10.63
C ALA A 94 -33.65 -24.15 11.71
N LYS A 95 -34.90 -23.87 11.35
CA LYS A 95 -36.06 -23.99 12.25
C LYS A 95 -36.25 -25.44 12.69
N SER A 96 -36.16 -26.36 11.75
CA SER A 96 -36.32 -27.79 12.00
C SER A 96 -35.16 -28.34 12.85
N LEU A 97 -33.93 -27.89 12.61
CA LEU A 97 -32.77 -28.21 13.44
C LEU A 97 -32.97 -27.73 14.88
N PHE A 98 -33.44 -26.49 15.07
CA PHE A 98 -33.73 -25.96 16.40
C PHE A 98 -34.78 -26.80 17.13
N SER A 99 -35.85 -27.22 16.44
CA SER A 99 -36.88 -28.08 17.02
C SER A 99 -36.38 -29.48 17.41
N LYS A 100 -35.36 -30.00 16.70
CA LYS A 100 -34.70 -31.27 17.02
C LYS A 100 -33.82 -31.13 18.26
N ILE A 101 -33.17 -29.98 18.44
CA ILE A 101 -32.30 -29.66 19.58
C ILE A 101 -33.13 -29.37 20.84
N SER A 102 -34.29 -28.72 20.71
CA SER A 102 -35.12 -28.34 21.87
C SER A 102 -35.89 -29.48 22.54
N ASN A 103 -35.80 -30.72 22.02
CA ASN A 103 -36.45 -31.97 22.48
C ASN A 103 -37.95 -31.93 22.82
N THR A 104 -38.63 -30.79 22.71
CA THR A 104 -40.08 -30.54 22.80
C THR A 104 -40.30 -29.13 22.22
N ASN A 105 -41.54 -28.72 21.91
CA ASN A 105 -41.93 -27.42 21.29
C ASN A 105 -41.54 -26.13 22.06
N GLN A 106 -40.52 -26.16 22.90
CA GLN A 106 -39.95 -24.99 23.55
C GLN A 106 -39.35 -24.05 22.50
N LYS A 107 -39.89 -22.83 22.43
CA LYS A 107 -39.43 -21.79 21.49
C LYS A 107 -38.16 -21.08 21.96
N THR A 108 -37.67 -21.42 23.15
CA THR A 108 -36.57 -20.76 23.86
C THR A 108 -35.77 -21.77 24.67
N LEU A 109 -34.45 -21.72 24.59
CA LEU A 109 -33.50 -22.51 25.37
C LEU A 109 -32.58 -21.57 26.16
N SER A 110 -32.18 -21.93 27.37
CA SER A 110 -31.07 -21.26 28.04
C SER A 110 -29.73 -21.59 27.37
N GLY A 111 -28.72 -20.73 27.53
CA GLY A 111 -27.40 -20.95 26.91
C GLY A 111 -26.72 -22.26 27.32
N VAL A 112 -27.00 -22.76 28.53
CA VAL A 112 -26.47 -24.04 29.04
C VAL A 112 -27.20 -25.23 28.41
N GLU A 113 -28.53 -25.21 28.41
CA GLU A 113 -29.35 -26.25 27.76
C GLU A 113 -29.05 -26.34 26.26
N TYR A 114 -28.82 -25.20 25.61
CA TYR A 114 -28.43 -25.14 24.20
C TYR A 114 -27.06 -25.77 23.94
N ALA A 115 -26.08 -25.54 24.81
CA ALA A 115 -24.75 -26.14 24.67
C ALA A 115 -24.77 -27.66 24.87
N GLU A 116 -25.47 -28.14 25.91
CA GLU A 116 -25.65 -29.57 26.17
C GLU A 116 -26.39 -30.27 25.02
N ALA A 117 -27.42 -29.62 24.48
CA ALA A 117 -28.19 -30.18 23.37
C ALA A 117 -27.36 -30.27 22.08
N ILE A 118 -26.44 -29.33 21.81
CA ILE A 118 -25.48 -29.45 20.69
C ILE A 118 -24.47 -30.57 20.93
N ASP A 119 -23.96 -30.71 22.16
CA ASP A 119 -23.00 -31.75 22.48
C ASP A 119 -23.59 -33.15 22.33
N SER A 120 -24.90 -33.30 22.55
CA SER A 120 -25.65 -34.54 22.34
C SER A 120 -25.86 -34.95 20.88
N LEU A 121 -25.61 -34.05 19.91
CA LEU A 121 -25.74 -34.35 18.49
C LEU A 121 -24.56 -35.18 17.98
N ASP A 122 -24.85 -36.18 17.15
CA ASP A 122 -23.86 -36.95 16.41
C ASP A 122 -23.43 -36.18 15.14
N ILE A 123 -22.60 -35.16 15.34
CA ILE A 123 -22.05 -34.28 14.30
C ILE A 123 -20.55 -34.04 14.56
N SER A 124 -19.82 -33.57 13.55
CA SER A 124 -18.39 -33.35 13.68
C SER A 124 -18.06 -32.25 14.71
N GLU A 125 -16.89 -32.37 15.33
CA GLU A 125 -16.38 -31.37 16.29
C GLU A 125 -16.32 -29.94 15.71
N ARG A 126 -16.11 -29.82 14.40
CA ARG A 126 -16.08 -28.53 13.69
C ARG A 126 -17.47 -27.91 13.59
N GLU A 127 -18.49 -28.73 13.35
CA GLU A 127 -19.88 -28.31 13.26
C GLU A 127 -20.45 -27.91 14.63
N LYS A 128 -20.15 -28.68 15.68
CA LYS A 128 -20.51 -28.33 17.07
C LYS A 128 -20.03 -26.93 17.43
N LYS A 129 -18.76 -26.63 17.13
CA LYS A 129 -18.17 -25.31 17.40
C LYS A 129 -18.89 -24.18 16.66
N LEU A 130 -19.29 -24.39 15.40
CA LEU A 130 -20.04 -23.38 14.65
C LEU A 130 -21.44 -23.14 15.23
N LEU A 131 -22.13 -24.19 15.68
CA LEU A 131 -23.44 -24.04 16.34
C LEU A 131 -23.32 -23.40 17.73
N LEU A 132 -22.29 -23.72 18.50
CA LEU A 132 -21.99 -23.08 19.78
C LEU A 132 -21.67 -21.59 19.59
N ALA A 133 -20.90 -21.23 18.56
CA ALA A 133 -20.62 -19.84 18.20
C ALA A 133 -21.90 -19.07 17.85
N ALA A 134 -22.85 -19.71 17.15
CA ALA A 134 -24.16 -19.12 16.88
C ALA A 134 -24.94 -18.83 18.17
N GLY A 135 -24.91 -19.75 19.16
CA GLY A 135 -25.52 -19.56 20.48
C GLY A 135 -24.91 -18.40 21.25
N LYS A 136 -23.57 -18.36 21.35
CA LYS A 136 -22.85 -17.25 21.99
C LYS A 136 -23.18 -15.89 21.38
N LYS A 137 -23.34 -15.83 20.05
CA LYS A 137 -23.72 -14.58 19.36
C LYS A 137 -25.12 -14.09 19.72
N ILE A 138 -26.03 -15.01 20.06
CA ILE A 138 -27.41 -14.70 20.40
C ILE A 138 -27.51 -14.21 21.86
N GLY A 139 -26.70 -14.78 22.76
CA GLY A 139 -26.64 -14.44 24.18
C GLY A 139 -27.22 -15.54 25.07
N ASP A 140 -27.55 -15.18 26.31
CA ASP A 140 -27.90 -16.14 27.37
C ASP A 140 -29.21 -16.92 27.14
N THR A 141 -30.10 -16.41 26.27
CA THR A 141 -31.34 -17.07 25.88
C THR A 141 -31.45 -17.20 24.37
N VAL A 142 -31.46 -18.44 23.87
CA VAL A 142 -31.51 -18.75 22.44
C VAL A 142 -32.95 -18.99 22.03
N THR A 143 -33.53 -18.05 21.26
CA THR A 143 -34.89 -18.20 20.70
C THR A 143 -34.84 -18.79 19.28
N GLU A 144 -35.88 -19.53 18.88
CA GLU A 144 -35.98 -20.11 17.52
C GLU A 144 -35.75 -19.05 16.43
N ASN A 145 -36.44 -17.90 16.53
CA ASN A 145 -36.32 -16.81 15.57
C ASN A 145 -34.92 -16.20 15.56
N ALA A 146 -34.28 -16.04 16.72
CA ALA A 146 -32.92 -15.51 16.80
C ALA A 146 -31.91 -16.50 16.20
N PHE A 147 -32.07 -17.80 16.45
CA PHE A 147 -31.25 -18.86 15.89
C PHE A 147 -31.36 -18.90 14.36
N VAL A 148 -32.58 -19.02 13.83
CA VAL A 148 -32.86 -19.06 12.39
C VAL A 148 -32.31 -17.82 11.68
N LYS A 149 -32.55 -16.63 12.24
CA LYS A 149 -32.10 -15.36 11.65
C LYS A 149 -30.58 -15.18 11.73
N THR A 150 -29.91 -15.74 12.74
CA THR A 150 -28.45 -15.69 12.90
C THR A 150 -27.77 -16.66 11.93
N LEU A 151 -28.26 -17.90 11.85
CA LEU A 151 -27.75 -18.92 10.95
C LEU A 151 -27.95 -18.51 9.48
N SER A 152 -29.14 -18.05 9.11
CA SER A 152 -29.44 -17.55 7.76
C SER A 152 -28.54 -16.38 7.37
N ARG A 153 -28.35 -15.39 8.26
CA ARG A 153 -27.46 -14.25 7.97
C ARG A 153 -25.99 -14.65 7.84
N LYS A 154 -25.52 -15.60 8.65
CA LYS A 154 -24.18 -16.18 8.54
C LYS A 154 -24.01 -16.92 7.22
N ILE A 155 -25.00 -17.74 6.83
CA ILE A 155 -24.97 -18.54 5.60
C ILE A 155 -24.97 -17.67 4.33
N HIS A 156 -25.65 -16.52 4.35
CA HIS A 156 -25.64 -15.58 3.23
C HIS A 156 -24.48 -14.57 3.28
N GLY A 157 -23.59 -14.64 4.27
CA GLY A 157 -22.44 -13.73 4.37
C GLY A 157 -22.78 -12.29 4.82
N THR A 158 -23.99 -12.07 5.33
CA THR A 158 -24.43 -10.77 5.89
C THR A 158 -24.06 -10.61 7.37
N LEU A 159 -23.64 -11.70 8.03
CA LEU A 159 -23.13 -11.70 9.40
C LEU A 159 -21.83 -12.52 9.48
N THR A 160 -20.76 -11.88 9.93
CA THR A 160 -19.50 -12.55 10.28
C THR A 160 -19.39 -12.65 11.80
N TRP A 161 -19.00 -13.83 12.29
CA TRP A 161 -18.71 -14.05 13.71
C TRP A 161 -17.26 -13.68 14.01
N THR A 162 -17.03 -13.04 15.15
CA THR A 162 -15.70 -12.63 15.59
C THR A 162 -14.86 -13.84 16.00
N THR A 163 -13.54 -13.66 16.07
CA THR A 163 -12.64 -14.76 16.48
C THR A 163 -12.94 -15.22 17.91
N GLU A 164 -13.31 -14.27 18.80
CA GLU A 164 -13.75 -14.55 20.18
C GLU A 164 -15.07 -15.34 20.25
N GLU A 165 -15.99 -15.11 19.31
CA GLU A 165 -17.26 -15.86 19.23
C GLU A 165 -17.05 -17.29 18.70
N SER A 166 -16.03 -17.51 17.88
CA SER A 166 -15.77 -18.79 17.19
C SER A 166 -14.97 -19.85 17.96
N ASN A 167 -14.49 -19.54 19.18
CA ASN A 167 -13.75 -20.44 20.09
C ASN A 167 -12.84 -21.47 19.38
N GLU A 168 -11.75 -21.02 18.76
CA GLU A 168 -10.71 -21.92 18.23
C GLU A 168 -9.70 -22.38 19.30
N THR A 169 -9.73 -21.80 20.51
CA THR A 169 -8.71 -21.99 21.57
C THR A 169 -9.16 -22.96 22.67
N SER A 170 -8.19 -23.65 23.29
CA SER A 170 -8.46 -24.52 24.44
C SER A 170 -8.64 -23.69 25.72
N THR A 171 -9.43 -24.21 26.67
CA THR A 171 -9.61 -23.59 28.01
C THR A 171 -8.28 -23.41 28.76
N ALA A 172 -7.28 -24.26 28.47
CA ALA A 172 -5.91 -24.15 28.98
C ALA A 172 -5.07 -23.03 28.32
N TYR A 173 -5.40 -22.65 27.09
CA TYR A 173 -4.79 -21.51 26.38
C TYR A 173 -5.34 -20.18 26.92
N ASP A 174 -6.66 -20.09 27.09
CA ASP A 174 -7.33 -18.87 27.54
C ASP A 174 -6.99 -18.52 29.00
N SER A 175 -6.66 -19.50 29.83
CA SER A 175 -6.24 -19.29 31.22
C SER A 175 -4.73 -19.00 31.42
N ALA A 176 -3.90 -19.16 30.37
CA ALA A 176 -2.46 -18.93 30.46
C ALA A 176 -2.06 -17.45 30.26
N GLY A 177 -1.02 -16.95 30.94
CA GLY A 177 -0.47 -15.61 30.72
C GLY A 177 0.21 -15.44 29.36
N PHE A 178 0.34 -14.21 28.86
CA PHE A 178 0.83 -13.89 27.49
C PHE A 178 2.11 -14.64 27.09
N VAL A 179 3.13 -14.62 27.95
CA VAL A 179 4.42 -15.30 27.70
C VAL A 179 4.26 -16.82 27.65
N LYS A 180 3.39 -17.39 28.50
CA LYS A 180 3.10 -18.83 28.53
C LYS A 180 2.27 -19.27 27.33
N ARG A 181 1.37 -18.43 26.81
CA ARG A 181 0.65 -18.68 25.55
C ARG A 181 1.62 -18.79 24.37
N VAL A 182 2.56 -17.84 24.26
CA VAL A 182 3.55 -17.79 23.17
C VAL A 182 4.53 -18.98 23.22
N LEU A 183 5.04 -19.32 24.40
CA LEU A 183 6.07 -20.37 24.55
C LEU A 183 5.50 -21.79 24.60
N THR A 184 4.38 -22.01 25.28
CA THR A 184 3.81 -23.35 25.48
C THR A 184 2.88 -23.77 24.35
N TYR A 185 2.21 -22.80 23.70
CA TYR A 185 1.27 -23.05 22.61
C TYR A 185 1.58 -22.20 21.37
N PRO A 186 2.78 -22.36 20.76
CA PRO A 186 3.23 -21.50 19.66
C PRO A 186 2.31 -21.61 18.43
N LYS A 187 1.83 -22.82 18.10
CA LYS A 187 0.93 -23.05 16.98
C LYS A 187 -0.45 -22.40 17.18
N GLN A 188 -1.02 -22.51 18.39
CA GLN A 188 -2.31 -21.90 18.71
C GLN A 188 -2.19 -20.37 18.79
N THR A 189 -1.10 -19.87 19.35
CA THR A 189 -0.82 -18.42 19.36
C THR A 189 -0.66 -17.87 17.95
N ALA A 190 0.07 -18.56 17.07
CA ALA A 190 0.20 -18.15 15.68
C ALA A 190 -1.18 -18.11 14.98
N SER A 191 -2.04 -19.12 15.19
CA SER A 191 -3.38 -19.10 14.62
C SER A 191 -4.25 -17.97 15.20
N VAL A 192 -4.18 -17.69 16.50
CA VAL A 192 -4.96 -16.62 17.14
C VAL A 192 -4.50 -15.25 16.65
N VAL A 193 -3.19 -15.00 16.65
CA VAL A 193 -2.61 -13.72 16.17
C VAL A 193 -2.93 -13.53 14.69
N LEU A 194 -2.82 -14.57 13.88
CA LEU A 194 -3.16 -14.51 12.46
C LEU A 194 -4.66 -14.25 12.26
N ASN A 195 -5.53 -14.91 13.01
CA ASN A 195 -6.98 -14.71 12.92
C ASN A 195 -7.40 -13.31 13.37
N GLN A 196 -6.89 -12.83 14.50
CA GLN A 196 -7.17 -11.50 15.02
C GLN A 196 -6.58 -10.41 14.12
N GLY A 197 -5.37 -10.64 13.58
CA GLY A 197 -4.76 -9.76 12.58
C GLY A 197 -5.60 -9.67 11.30
N LEU A 198 -6.08 -10.81 10.80
CA LEU A 198 -6.99 -10.87 9.65
C LEU A 198 -8.33 -10.18 9.94
N GLU A 199 -8.88 -10.37 11.14
CA GLU A 199 -10.13 -9.75 11.57
C GLU A 199 -9.99 -8.23 11.65
N TYR A 200 -8.93 -7.72 12.29
CA TYR A 200 -8.63 -6.30 12.36
C TYR A 200 -8.39 -5.68 10.97
N ALA A 201 -7.56 -6.33 10.14
CA ALA A 201 -7.35 -5.90 8.77
C ALA A 201 -8.67 -5.89 7.95
N SER A 202 -9.61 -6.77 8.30
CA SER A 202 -10.91 -6.87 7.63
C SER A 202 -11.97 -5.89 8.11
N SER A 203 -12.03 -5.56 9.39
CA SER A 203 -13.04 -4.66 9.95
C SER A 203 -12.59 -3.20 9.95
N GLU A 204 -11.33 -2.95 10.26
CA GLU A 204 -10.77 -1.62 10.53
C GLU A 204 -9.71 -1.22 9.49
N GLY A 205 -9.18 -2.14 8.69
CA GLY A 205 -8.03 -1.86 7.81
C GLY A 205 -8.22 -0.70 6.83
N LEU A 206 -9.42 -0.55 6.26
CA LEU A 206 -9.77 0.58 5.39
C LEU A 206 -9.96 1.88 6.19
N ASN A 207 -10.55 1.82 7.38
CA ASN A 207 -10.71 2.99 8.26
C ASN A 207 -9.37 3.46 8.82
N PHE A 208 -8.45 2.54 9.09
CA PHE A 208 -7.05 2.82 9.46
C PHE A 208 -6.29 3.49 8.31
N LEU A 209 -6.47 3.01 7.07
CA LEU A 209 -5.93 3.69 5.89
C LEU A 209 -6.52 5.09 5.69
N LEU A 210 -7.83 5.24 5.89
CA LEU A 210 -8.50 6.54 5.82
C LEU A 210 -8.08 7.46 6.97
N SER A 211 -7.67 6.93 8.13
CA SER A 211 -7.15 7.74 9.25
C SER A 211 -5.70 8.19 9.03
N LEU A 212 -4.94 7.47 8.20
CA LEU A 212 -3.62 7.91 7.72
C LEU A 212 -3.70 9.11 6.77
N ILE A 213 -4.86 9.39 6.18
CA ILE A 213 -5.12 10.57 5.34
C ILE A 213 -5.87 11.61 6.20
N PRO A 214 -5.23 12.67 6.69
CA PRO A 214 -5.89 13.59 7.62
C PRO A 214 -6.74 14.65 6.91
N TYR A 215 -8.05 14.62 7.12
CA TYR A 215 -8.98 15.27 6.17
C TYR A 215 -9.33 16.75 6.38
N ASN A 216 -9.25 17.37 7.57
CA ASN A 216 -9.85 18.70 7.75
C ASN A 216 -9.01 19.78 8.46
N GLN A 217 -8.13 19.42 9.41
CA GLN A 217 -7.32 20.43 10.15
C GLN A 217 -5.84 20.43 9.77
N ILE A 218 -5.39 19.36 9.14
CA ILE A 218 -4.01 19.22 8.66
C ILE A 218 -3.84 19.94 7.33
N TYR A 219 -4.86 20.00 6.45
CA TYR A 219 -4.74 20.72 5.17
C TYR A 219 -4.33 22.18 5.32
N LEU A 220 -4.92 22.97 6.23
CA LEU A 220 -4.55 24.38 6.34
C LEU A 220 -3.12 24.55 6.89
N LEU A 221 -2.75 23.76 7.90
CA LEU A 221 -1.45 23.85 8.58
C LEU A 221 -0.31 23.28 7.71
N VAL A 222 -0.57 22.14 7.05
CA VAL A 222 0.34 21.51 6.11
C VAL A 222 0.42 22.32 4.83
N MET A 223 -0.65 22.91 4.30
CA MET A 223 -0.56 23.72 3.09
C MET A 223 0.21 25.02 3.32
N ILE A 224 0.15 25.62 4.52
CA ILE A 224 0.99 26.78 4.90
C ILE A 224 2.47 26.36 5.12
N LEU A 225 2.73 25.22 5.77
CA LEU A 225 4.09 24.68 5.96
C LEU A 225 4.71 24.18 4.64
N ILE A 226 3.91 23.58 3.77
CA ILE A 226 4.29 23.05 2.47
C ILE A 226 4.57 24.20 1.50
N TYR A 227 3.69 25.19 1.43
CA TYR A 227 3.86 26.33 0.52
C TYR A 227 5.13 27.16 0.84
N SER A 228 5.57 27.17 2.09
CA SER A 228 6.77 27.87 2.56
C SER A 228 8.09 27.12 2.26
N TYR A 229 8.03 25.79 2.05
CA TYR A 229 9.23 24.93 1.93
C TYR A 229 9.30 24.08 0.65
N LEU A 230 8.22 23.97 -0.14
CA LEU A 230 8.20 23.09 -1.31
C LEU A 230 8.62 23.78 -2.59
N THR A 231 9.74 23.31 -3.12
CA THR A 231 10.04 23.41 -4.54
C THR A 231 9.14 22.43 -5.34
N PRO A 232 8.77 22.75 -6.59
CA PRO A 232 8.00 21.85 -7.47
C PRO A 232 8.62 20.43 -7.59
N ASN A 233 9.95 20.35 -7.52
CA ASN A 233 10.70 19.09 -7.52
C ASN A 233 10.38 18.17 -6.34
N PHE A 234 10.13 18.72 -5.16
CA PHE A 234 9.77 17.91 -3.99
C PHE A 234 8.38 17.29 -4.15
N PHE A 235 7.45 18.01 -4.78
CA PHE A 235 6.09 17.50 -5.06
C PHE A 235 6.13 16.30 -6.01
N MET A 236 6.89 16.41 -7.11
CA MET A 236 7.05 15.35 -8.11
C MET A 236 7.78 14.11 -7.54
N LEU A 237 8.62 14.28 -6.53
CA LEU A 237 9.28 13.14 -5.86
C LEU A 237 8.38 12.46 -4.82
N VAL A 238 7.69 13.24 -3.97
CA VAL A 238 7.02 12.71 -2.77
C VAL A 238 5.63 12.17 -3.06
N VAL A 239 4.85 12.82 -3.93
CA VAL A 239 3.46 12.40 -4.19
C VAL A 239 3.37 11.01 -4.84
N PRO A 240 4.12 10.69 -5.91
CA PRO A 240 4.11 9.35 -6.48
C PRO A 240 4.59 8.28 -5.50
N LEU A 241 5.59 8.62 -4.67
CA LEU A 241 6.13 7.71 -3.66
C LEU A 241 5.09 7.37 -2.58
N LEU A 242 4.40 8.39 -2.05
CA LEU A 242 3.37 8.22 -1.04
C LEU A 242 2.16 7.45 -1.59
N ALA A 243 1.72 7.80 -2.80
CA ALA A 243 0.65 7.08 -3.51
C ALA A 243 1.02 5.62 -3.76
N PHE A 244 2.27 5.33 -4.13
CA PHE A 244 2.78 3.97 -4.30
C PHE A 244 2.73 3.16 -2.99
N TYR A 245 3.19 3.72 -1.87
CA TYR A 245 3.16 3.00 -0.58
C TYR A 245 1.73 2.76 -0.06
N ILE A 246 0.86 3.77 -0.15
CA ILE A 246 -0.54 3.64 0.28
C ILE A 246 -1.28 2.61 -0.59
N SER A 247 -1.10 2.66 -1.91
CA SER A 247 -1.73 1.71 -2.82
C SER A 247 -1.21 0.29 -2.62
N THR A 248 0.09 0.09 -2.43
CA THR A 248 0.67 -1.23 -2.11
C THR A 248 0.13 -1.79 -0.80
N LEU A 249 0.05 -0.98 0.25
CA LEU A 249 -0.53 -1.39 1.54
C LEU A 249 -2.02 -1.76 1.40
N THR A 250 -2.76 -0.99 0.59
CA THR A 250 -4.17 -1.26 0.28
C THR A 250 -4.35 -2.59 -0.46
N LEU A 251 -3.48 -2.91 -1.43
CA LEU A 251 -3.51 -4.21 -2.12
C LEU A 251 -3.27 -5.38 -1.14
N VAL A 252 -2.29 -5.25 -0.24
CA VAL A 252 -2.02 -6.27 0.80
C VAL A 252 -3.23 -6.45 1.73
N ILE A 253 -3.80 -5.35 2.24
CA ILE A 253 -4.98 -5.41 3.14
C ILE A 253 -6.19 -6.01 2.40
N ALA A 254 -6.43 -5.60 1.16
CA ALA A 254 -7.52 -6.15 0.34
C ALA A 254 -7.36 -7.66 0.13
N THR A 255 -6.13 -8.16 -0.10
CA THR A 255 -5.89 -9.61 -0.26
C THR A 255 -6.07 -10.38 1.05
N MET A 256 -5.66 -9.82 2.18
CA MET A 256 -5.94 -10.38 3.51
C MET A 256 -7.45 -10.47 3.78
N GLN A 257 -8.21 -9.44 3.40
CA GLN A 257 -9.67 -9.45 3.46
C GLN A 257 -10.30 -10.55 2.60
N MET A 258 -9.75 -10.82 1.41
CA MET A 258 -10.20 -11.92 0.56
C MET A 258 -10.00 -13.28 1.23
N PHE A 259 -8.82 -13.53 1.82
CA PHE A 259 -8.56 -14.78 2.55
C PHE A 259 -9.50 -14.97 3.73
N TYR A 260 -9.70 -13.91 4.52
CA TYR A 260 -10.61 -13.94 5.66
C TYR A 260 -12.03 -14.29 5.20
N LYS A 261 -12.56 -13.60 4.19
CA LYS A 261 -13.90 -13.85 3.64
C LYS A 261 -14.02 -15.23 3.01
N LYS A 262 -12.99 -15.71 2.31
CA LYS A 262 -12.96 -17.05 1.73
C LYS A 262 -13.00 -18.14 2.80
N ARG A 263 -12.24 -17.97 3.88
CA ARG A 263 -12.30 -18.88 5.03
C ARG A 263 -13.68 -18.88 5.68
N LYS A 264 -14.29 -17.71 5.86
CA LYS A 264 -15.66 -17.59 6.42
C LYS A 264 -16.73 -18.16 5.48
N GLN A 265 -16.51 -18.14 4.17
CA GLN A 265 -17.35 -18.85 3.20
C GLN A 265 -17.30 -20.36 3.43
N LYS A 266 -16.12 -20.95 3.67
CA LYS A 266 -15.98 -22.40 3.97
C LYS A 266 -16.72 -22.82 5.24
N GLU A 267 -16.72 -21.98 6.28
CA GLU A 267 -17.53 -22.21 7.49
C GLU A 267 -19.03 -22.21 7.14
N SER A 268 -19.45 -21.27 6.29
CA SER A 268 -20.83 -21.15 5.83
C SER A 268 -21.29 -22.37 5.02
N THR A 269 -20.47 -22.87 4.10
CA THR A 269 -20.80 -24.07 3.31
C THR A 269 -20.86 -25.32 4.19
N THR A 270 -19.99 -25.42 5.20
CA THR A 270 -20.06 -26.50 6.23
C THR A 270 -21.40 -26.46 7.00
N LEU A 271 -21.91 -25.27 7.32
CA LEU A 271 -23.24 -25.14 7.95
C LEU A 271 -24.37 -25.56 7.01
N VAL A 272 -24.28 -25.22 5.72
CA VAL A 272 -25.28 -25.64 4.73
C VAL A 272 -25.28 -27.15 4.56
N SER A 273 -24.11 -27.79 4.46
CA SER A 273 -24.01 -29.25 4.35
C SER A 273 -24.56 -29.94 5.60
N LEU A 274 -24.31 -29.41 6.80
CA LEU A 274 -24.90 -29.93 8.04
C LEU A 274 -26.44 -29.87 8.01
N LEU A 275 -27.01 -28.75 7.55
CA LEU A 275 -28.47 -28.60 7.46
C LEU A 275 -29.07 -29.59 6.47
N GLN A 276 -28.38 -29.83 5.35
CA GLN A 276 -28.82 -30.77 4.33
C GLN A 276 -28.77 -32.22 4.84
N GLU A 277 -27.69 -32.61 5.50
CA GLU A 277 -27.50 -33.97 6.02
C GLU A 277 -28.50 -34.31 7.14
N GLN A 278 -28.72 -33.37 8.08
CA GLN A 278 -29.57 -33.63 9.23
C GLN A 278 -31.07 -33.67 8.91
N LEU A 279 -31.51 -33.05 7.80
CA LEU A 279 -32.92 -32.80 7.52
C LEU A 279 -33.40 -33.23 6.13
N LYS A 280 -32.53 -33.79 5.28
CA LYS A 280 -32.85 -34.21 3.90
C LYS A 280 -33.52 -33.09 3.06
N VAL A 281 -33.23 -31.83 3.36
CA VAL A 281 -33.71 -30.69 2.57
C VAL A 281 -32.74 -30.48 1.43
N ASP A 282 -33.25 -30.50 0.19
CA ASP A 282 -32.46 -30.21 -1.01
C ASP A 282 -32.19 -28.69 -1.08
N ILE A 283 -31.07 -28.25 -0.50
CA ILE A 283 -30.61 -26.87 -0.57
C ILE A 283 -29.64 -26.76 -1.74
N ASP A 284 -29.90 -25.83 -2.65
CA ASP A 284 -28.95 -25.49 -3.70
C ASP A 284 -27.74 -24.76 -3.10
N VAL A 285 -26.70 -25.55 -2.81
CA VAL A 285 -25.42 -25.09 -2.28
C VAL A 285 -24.78 -24.10 -3.24
N GLU A 286 -24.97 -24.31 -4.55
CA GLU A 286 -24.31 -23.53 -5.60
C GLU A 286 -24.80 -22.08 -5.65
N SER A 287 -26.12 -21.86 -5.59
CA SER A 287 -26.68 -20.51 -5.52
C SER A 287 -26.40 -19.82 -4.20
N THR A 288 -26.34 -20.56 -3.10
CA THR A 288 -26.04 -20.02 -1.77
C THR A 288 -24.59 -19.51 -1.70
N GLU A 289 -23.64 -20.25 -2.24
CA GLU A 289 -22.24 -19.81 -2.37
C GLU A 289 -22.10 -18.58 -3.26
N SER A 290 -22.84 -18.55 -4.37
CA SER A 290 -22.87 -17.40 -5.28
C SER A 290 -23.34 -16.13 -4.55
N GLN A 291 -24.45 -16.22 -3.82
CA GLN A 291 -25.00 -15.10 -3.06
C GLN A 291 -24.05 -14.63 -1.96
N TYR A 292 -23.37 -15.56 -1.27
CA TYR A 292 -22.34 -15.22 -0.29
C TYR A 292 -21.21 -14.40 -0.92
N LEU A 293 -20.72 -14.80 -2.10
CA LEU A 293 -19.62 -14.13 -2.78
C LEU A 293 -20.03 -12.71 -3.20
N TRP A 294 -21.24 -12.52 -3.72
CA TRP A 294 -21.77 -11.20 -4.07
C TRP A 294 -21.79 -10.25 -2.87
N ASN A 295 -22.26 -10.73 -1.72
CA ASN A 295 -22.31 -9.94 -0.49
C ASN A 295 -20.91 -9.61 0.06
N THR A 296 -19.89 -10.34 -0.38
CA THR A 296 -18.52 -10.20 0.14
C THR A 296 -17.52 -9.70 -0.90
N LEU A 297 -17.96 -9.21 -2.07
CA LEU A 297 -17.12 -8.83 -3.21
C LEU A 297 -16.26 -7.56 -3.01
N THR A 298 -16.60 -6.70 -2.05
CA THR A 298 -15.93 -5.41 -1.78
C THR A 298 -14.39 -5.40 -1.89
N PRO A 299 -13.61 -6.30 -1.23
CA PRO A 299 -12.16 -6.30 -1.33
C PRO A 299 -11.63 -6.56 -2.73
N TYR A 300 -12.35 -7.33 -3.57
CA TYR A 300 -11.97 -7.51 -4.97
C TYR A 300 -12.09 -6.20 -5.75
N LEU A 301 -13.18 -5.46 -5.55
CA LEU A 301 -13.37 -4.15 -6.18
C LEU A 301 -12.29 -3.15 -5.72
N VAL A 302 -11.97 -3.13 -4.43
CA VAL A 302 -10.89 -2.27 -3.88
C VAL A 302 -9.53 -2.66 -4.47
N TYR A 303 -9.23 -3.95 -4.60
CA TYR A 303 -7.98 -4.43 -5.19
C TYR A 303 -7.85 -4.01 -6.66
N PHE A 304 -8.84 -4.31 -7.50
CA PHE A 304 -8.80 -3.96 -8.92
C PHE A 304 -8.89 -2.45 -9.17
N GLY A 305 -9.56 -1.68 -8.31
CA GLY A 305 -9.58 -0.21 -8.39
C GLY A 305 -8.26 0.44 -7.97
N THR A 306 -7.53 -0.17 -7.02
CA THR A 306 -6.26 0.38 -6.52
C THR A 306 -5.06 -0.04 -7.36
N LEU A 307 -5.14 -1.17 -8.07
CA LEU A 307 -4.04 -1.71 -8.88
C LEU A 307 -3.52 -0.71 -9.93
N PRO A 308 -4.36 -0.03 -10.76
CA PRO A 308 -3.88 0.96 -11.71
C PRO A 308 -3.16 2.14 -11.04
N VAL A 309 -3.68 2.59 -9.88
CA VAL A 309 -3.04 3.65 -9.10
C VAL A 309 -1.66 3.22 -8.63
N MET A 310 -1.52 1.97 -8.19
CA MET A 310 -0.22 1.42 -7.78
C MET A 310 0.76 1.37 -8.95
N VAL A 311 0.33 0.85 -10.11
CA VAL A 311 1.18 0.75 -11.31
C VAL A 311 1.61 2.14 -11.79
N ALA A 312 0.68 3.10 -11.90
CA ALA A 312 0.99 4.47 -12.29
C ALA A 312 1.94 5.17 -11.29
N SER A 313 1.71 4.96 -9.99
CA SER A 313 2.54 5.55 -8.94
C SER A 313 3.94 4.95 -8.90
N PHE A 314 4.07 3.63 -9.05
CA PHE A 314 5.36 2.93 -9.19
C PHE A 314 6.14 3.45 -10.40
N SER A 315 5.41 3.73 -11.47
CA SER A 315 5.97 4.20 -12.72
C SER A 315 6.53 5.62 -12.64
N LEU A 316 5.80 6.53 -12.00
CA LEU A 316 6.20 7.93 -11.78
C LEU A 316 7.27 8.07 -10.68
N ALA A 317 7.28 7.18 -9.69
CA ALA A 317 8.19 7.29 -8.56
C ALA A 317 9.65 6.95 -8.92
N ASN A 318 10.59 7.58 -8.20
CA ASN A 318 12.01 7.27 -8.32
C ASN A 318 12.33 5.92 -7.66
N LYS A 319 12.87 5.00 -8.44
CA LYS A 319 13.09 3.58 -8.09
C LYS A 319 14.15 3.41 -7.01
N SER A 320 15.05 4.39 -6.82
CA SER A 320 16.05 4.36 -5.74
C SER A 320 15.45 4.40 -4.33
N TYR A 321 14.24 4.95 -4.17
CA TYR A 321 13.54 5.05 -2.89
C TYR A 321 12.54 3.92 -2.66
N ILE A 322 12.31 3.07 -3.66
CA ILE A 322 11.38 1.94 -3.57
C ILE A 322 12.20 0.67 -3.28
N PRO A 323 11.89 -0.08 -2.20
CA PRO A 323 12.54 -1.35 -1.92
C PRO A 323 12.04 -2.44 -2.87
N CYS A 324 12.48 -2.39 -4.13
CA CYS A 324 12.01 -3.29 -5.20
C CYS A 324 12.24 -4.77 -4.89
N GLY A 325 13.33 -5.12 -4.20
CA GLY A 325 13.60 -6.50 -3.76
C GLY A 325 12.58 -7.01 -2.73
N GLU A 326 12.12 -6.15 -1.81
CA GLU A 326 11.10 -6.52 -0.81
C GLU A 326 9.73 -6.67 -1.49
N LEU A 327 9.38 -5.73 -2.38
CA LEU A 327 8.15 -5.78 -3.17
C LEU A 327 8.09 -7.06 -4.03
N PHE A 328 9.20 -7.45 -4.64
CA PHE A 328 9.31 -8.69 -5.42
C PHE A 328 9.01 -9.93 -4.56
N VAL A 329 9.67 -10.07 -3.41
CA VAL A 329 9.48 -11.21 -2.50
C VAL A 329 8.04 -11.24 -1.97
N VAL A 330 7.51 -10.10 -1.51
CA VAL A 330 6.12 -10.01 -1.02
C VAL A 330 5.14 -10.42 -2.13
N SER A 331 5.35 -9.95 -3.36
CA SER A 331 4.46 -10.25 -4.48
C SER A 331 4.47 -11.74 -4.87
N ILE A 332 5.63 -12.40 -4.87
CA ILE A 332 5.72 -13.85 -5.09
C ILE A 332 5.05 -14.65 -3.97
N VAL A 333 5.31 -14.27 -2.71
CA VAL A 333 4.71 -14.93 -1.55
C VAL A 333 3.18 -14.78 -1.57
N MET A 334 2.68 -13.58 -1.89
CA MET A 334 1.25 -13.32 -2.04
C MET A 334 0.64 -14.07 -3.22
N THR A 335 1.35 -14.22 -4.33
CA THR A 335 0.93 -15.07 -5.47
C THR A 335 0.70 -16.51 -5.01
N GLY A 336 1.67 -17.09 -4.29
CA GLY A 336 1.57 -18.44 -3.74
C GLY A 336 0.41 -18.61 -2.75
N PHE A 337 0.25 -17.65 -1.83
CA PHE A 337 -0.89 -17.66 -0.91
C PHE A 337 -2.22 -17.53 -1.64
N CYS A 338 -2.33 -16.65 -2.64
CA CYS A 338 -3.57 -16.45 -3.39
C CYS A 338 -3.96 -17.72 -4.16
N PHE A 339 -2.98 -18.40 -4.75
CA PHE A 339 -3.20 -19.66 -5.46
C PHE A 339 -3.75 -20.76 -4.54
N ILE A 340 -3.13 -20.96 -3.36
CA ILE A 340 -3.51 -22.02 -2.41
C ILE A 340 -4.79 -21.66 -1.63
N GLY A 341 -4.94 -20.40 -1.24
CA GLY A 341 -5.94 -19.98 -0.28
C GLY A 341 -7.27 -19.53 -0.88
N LEU A 342 -7.28 -19.00 -2.12
CA LEU A 342 -8.50 -18.45 -2.74
C LEU A 342 -9.20 -19.43 -3.68
N ASN A 343 -8.50 -20.44 -4.21
CA ASN A 343 -9.07 -21.41 -5.13
C ASN A 343 -9.33 -22.76 -4.43
N ASP A 344 -10.55 -23.28 -4.54
CA ASP A 344 -10.95 -24.55 -3.90
C ASP A 344 -10.65 -25.76 -4.79
N ASN A 345 -10.75 -25.58 -6.11
CA ASN A 345 -10.44 -26.60 -7.10
C ASN A 345 -9.25 -26.15 -7.93
N HIS A 346 -8.11 -26.81 -7.71
CA HIS A 346 -6.90 -26.63 -8.49
C HIS A 346 -7.08 -27.32 -9.85
N ASP A 347 -7.98 -26.77 -10.68
CA ASP A 347 -8.21 -27.25 -12.04
C ASP A 347 -6.90 -27.12 -12.82
N LEU A 348 -6.57 -28.13 -13.63
CA LEU A 348 -5.40 -28.13 -14.52
C LEU A 348 -5.29 -26.83 -15.34
N LEU A 349 -6.43 -26.23 -15.69
CA LEU A 349 -6.53 -24.96 -16.40
C LEU A 349 -5.96 -23.76 -15.60
N THR A 350 -6.20 -23.71 -14.28
CA THR A 350 -5.67 -22.65 -13.39
C THR A 350 -4.17 -22.76 -13.18
N LEU A 351 -3.64 -23.99 -13.16
CA LEU A 351 -2.20 -24.25 -13.09
C LEU A 351 -1.53 -23.92 -14.43
N LEU A 352 -2.13 -24.34 -15.55
CA LEU A 352 -1.61 -24.09 -16.90
C LEU A 352 -1.51 -22.59 -17.20
N THR A 353 -2.49 -21.79 -16.77
CA THR A 353 -2.46 -20.33 -16.95
C THR A 353 -1.35 -19.66 -16.14
N LEU A 354 -1.14 -20.05 -14.87
CA LEU A 354 -0.06 -19.50 -14.05
C LEU A 354 1.32 -19.91 -14.60
N LEU A 355 1.46 -21.17 -15.02
CA LEU A 355 2.66 -21.67 -15.70
C LEU A 355 2.90 -20.93 -17.02
N ALA A 356 1.86 -20.72 -17.84
CA ALA A 356 1.96 -19.96 -19.07
C ALA A 356 2.44 -18.53 -18.80
N HIS A 357 1.92 -17.87 -17.75
CA HIS A 357 2.36 -16.54 -17.36
C HIS A 357 3.83 -16.54 -16.89
N ALA A 358 4.25 -17.52 -16.09
CA ALA A 358 5.64 -17.66 -15.66
C ALA A 358 6.61 -17.94 -16.81
N VAL A 359 6.19 -18.75 -17.80
CA VAL A 359 6.98 -19.02 -19.01
C VAL A 359 7.05 -17.76 -19.89
N ALA A 360 5.96 -17.01 -20.00
CA ALA A 360 5.93 -15.75 -20.75
C ALA A 360 6.84 -14.68 -20.13
N SER A 361 6.99 -14.65 -18.81
CA SER A 361 7.86 -13.70 -18.08
C SER A 361 9.28 -14.19 -17.85
N LEU A 362 9.58 -15.46 -18.17
CA LEU A 362 10.91 -16.06 -18.05
C LEU A 362 12.05 -15.22 -18.66
N PRO A 363 11.89 -14.53 -19.82
CA PRO A 363 12.90 -13.62 -20.36
C PRO A 363 13.38 -12.53 -19.38
N ILE A 364 12.47 -11.98 -18.58
CA ILE A 364 12.75 -10.93 -17.60
C ILE A 364 13.64 -11.49 -16.48
N PHE A 365 13.37 -12.71 -16.03
CA PHE A 365 14.14 -13.35 -14.97
C PHE A 365 15.55 -13.75 -15.44
N LEU A 366 15.65 -14.21 -16.69
CA LEU A 366 16.91 -14.67 -17.26
C LEU A 366 17.88 -13.54 -17.60
N SER A 367 17.43 -12.28 -17.74
CA SER A 367 18.33 -11.14 -17.92
C SER A 367 19.21 -10.84 -16.70
N PHE A 368 18.88 -11.40 -15.53
CA PHE A 368 19.64 -11.24 -14.29
C PHE A 368 20.76 -12.29 -14.14
N VAL A 369 20.76 -13.35 -14.96
CA VAL A 369 21.76 -14.42 -14.86
C VAL A 369 23.06 -13.96 -15.54
N PRO A 370 24.23 -14.05 -14.86
CA PRO A 370 25.51 -13.71 -15.47
C PRO A 370 25.74 -14.56 -16.73
N SER A 371 26.36 -13.96 -17.75
CA SER A 371 26.52 -14.53 -19.09
C SER A 371 27.42 -15.78 -19.09
N LEU A 372 26.85 -16.92 -18.73
CA LEU A 372 27.42 -18.24 -18.96
C LEU A 372 27.05 -18.69 -20.39
N PRO A 373 28.00 -19.18 -21.19
CA PRO A 373 27.81 -19.42 -22.64
C PRO A 373 26.70 -20.44 -22.99
N VAL A 374 26.44 -21.40 -22.10
CA VAL A 374 25.35 -22.37 -22.25
C VAL A 374 23.98 -21.72 -21.99
N ILE A 375 23.90 -20.86 -20.97
CA ILE A 375 22.67 -20.18 -20.59
C ILE A 375 22.33 -19.08 -21.60
N SER A 376 23.31 -18.33 -22.10
CA SER A 376 23.08 -17.29 -23.10
C SER A 376 22.55 -17.84 -24.42
N SER A 377 23.01 -19.02 -24.85
CA SER A 377 22.48 -19.70 -26.04
C SER A 377 21.02 -20.10 -25.84
N LEU A 378 20.68 -20.70 -24.69
CA LEU A 378 19.31 -21.05 -24.31
C LEU A 378 18.39 -19.83 -24.21
N VAL A 379 18.86 -18.74 -23.59
CA VAL A 379 18.14 -17.47 -23.50
C VAL A 379 17.87 -16.90 -24.88
N SER A 380 18.87 -16.86 -25.76
CA SER A 380 18.74 -16.31 -27.11
C SER A 380 17.71 -17.06 -27.96
N ILE A 381 17.62 -18.38 -27.81
CA ILE A 381 16.61 -19.21 -28.50
C ILE A 381 15.21 -18.89 -27.97
N LEU A 382 15.08 -18.63 -26.67
CA LEU A 382 13.79 -18.37 -26.03
C LEU A 382 13.29 -16.93 -26.24
N THR A 383 14.19 -15.95 -26.30
CA THR A 383 13.84 -14.52 -26.31
C THR A 383 13.86 -13.86 -27.67
N LYS A 384 14.53 -14.45 -28.67
CA LYS A 384 14.62 -13.85 -30.01
C LYS A 384 13.24 -13.84 -30.68
N PRO A 385 12.73 -12.66 -31.11
CA PRO A 385 11.47 -12.59 -31.83
C PRO A 385 11.60 -13.26 -33.20
N PHE A 386 10.61 -14.06 -33.58
CA PHE A 386 10.48 -14.61 -34.94
C PHE A 386 10.23 -13.48 -35.95
N PHE A 387 9.45 -12.48 -35.56
CA PHE A 387 9.13 -11.31 -36.35
C PHE A 387 8.81 -10.11 -35.44
N SER A 388 9.27 -8.91 -35.82
CA SER A 388 8.95 -7.66 -35.13
C SER A 388 8.39 -6.63 -36.11
N VAL A 389 7.27 -5.99 -35.76
CA VAL A 389 6.61 -4.95 -36.58
C VAL A 389 6.43 -3.70 -35.75
N GLY A 390 6.90 -2.55 -36.26
CA GLY A 390 6.56 -1.25 -35.70
C GLY A 390 5.13 -0.88 -36.09
N VAL A 391 4.25 -0.73 -35.12
CA VAL A 391 2.82 -0.38 -35.34
C VAL A 391 2.61 1.14 -35.38
N GLY A 392 3.66 1.93 -35.05
CA GLY A 392 3.66 3.40 -34.97
C GLY A 392 3.61 3.90 -33.52
N TYR A 393 3.96 5.19 -33.30
CA TYR A 393 3.97 5.86 -31.98
C TYR A 393 4.82 5.16 -30.90
N GLY A 394 5.95 4.57 -31.28
CA GLY A 394 6.86 3.89 -30.35
C GLY A 394 6.40 2.50 -29.88
N LEU A 395 5.34 1.93 -30.47
CA LEU A 395 4.83 0.60 -30.17
C LEU A 395 5.38 -0.44 -31.15
N THR A 396 6.06 -1.46 -30.61
CA THR A 396 6.59 -2.59 -31.39
C THR A 396 5.84 -3.87 -31.03
N PHE A 397 5.30 -4.55 -32.05
CA PHE A 397 4.73 -5.89 -31.92
C PHE A 397 5.84 -6.92 -32.09
N ASN A 398 6.05 -7.77 -31.08
CA ASN A 398 7.09 -8.79 -31.11
C ASN A 398 6.46 -10.18 -31.01
N LEU A 399 6.58 -10.97 -32.07
CA LEU A 399 6.14 -12.36 -32.06
C LEU A 399 7.30 -13.26 -31.64
N SER A 400 7.43 -13.51 -30.34
CA SER A 400 8.37 -14.46 -29.74
C SER A 400 7.64 -15.68 -29.15
N LEU A 401 8.36 -16.76 -28.83
CA LEU A 401 7.78 -17.93 -28.15
C LEU A 401 7.05 -17.55 -26.84
N PRO A 402 7.64 -16.71 -25.94
CA PRO A 402 6.94 -16.15 -24.79
C PRO A 402 5.65 -15.37 -25.14
N SER A 403 5.64 -14.65 -26.26
CA SER A 403 4.48 -13.87 -26.72
C SER A 403 3.34 -14.76 -27.20
N VAL A 404 3.64 -15.87 -27.88
CA VAL A 404 2.62 -16.87 -28.25
C VAL A 404 1.99 -17.49 -27.00
N VAL A 405 2.82 -17.83 -25.99
CA VAL A 405 2.33 -18.35 -24.71
C VAL A 405 1.48 -17.30 -23.98
N HIS A 406 1.86 -16.02 -24.03
CA HIS A 406 1.08 -14.93 -23.44
C HIS A 406 -0.28 -14.74 -24.15
N MET A 407 -0.34 -14.83 -25.48
CA MET A 407 -1.60 -14.77 -26.25
C MET A 407 -2.56 -15.92 -25.95
N LEU A 408 -2.07 -17.05 -25.41
CA LEU A 408 -2.93 -18.15 -24.96
C LEU A 408 -3.66 -17.82 -23.64
N ILE A 409 -3.11 -16.94 -22.80
CA ILE A 409 -3.64 -16.63 -21.46
C ILE A 409 -5.09 -16.09 -21.53
N PRO A 410 -5.45 -15.09 -22.36
CA PRO A 410 -6.83 -14.63 -22.49
C PRO A 410 -7.82 -15.73 -22.91
N VAL A 411 -7.41 -16.66 -23.78
CA VAL A 411 -8.25 -17.78 -24.23
C VAL A 411 -8.54 -18.73 -23.06
N LEU A 412 -7.54 -19.02 -22.24
CA LEU A 412 -7.69 -19.85 -21.04
C LEU A 412 -8.54 -19.15 -19.98
N LEU A 413 -8.36 -17.84 -19.77
CA LEU A 413 -9.19 -17.03 -18.87
C LEU A 413 -10.66 -17.03 -19.31
N PHE A 414 -10.93 -16.89 -20.62
CA PHE A 414 -12.28 -16.94 -21.17
C PHE A 414 -12.93 -18.31 -20.98
N ARG A 415 -12.17 -19.41 -21.17
CA ARG A 415 -12.66 -20.76 -20.87
C ARG A 415 -12.97 -20.98 -19.40
N MET A 416 -12.19 -20.38 -18.48
CA MET A 416 -12.49 -20.41 -17.05
C MET A 416 -13.79 -19.65 -16.73
N ALA A 417 -14.05 -18.53 -17.41
CA ALA A 417 -15.25 -17.74 -17.21
C ALA A 417 -16.54 -18.48 -17.62
N MET A 418 -16.50 -19.18 -18.76
CA MET A 418 -17.67 -19.89 -19.30
C MET A 418 -18.05 -21.16 -18.55
N LYS A 419 -17.22 -21.64 -17.61
CA LYS A 419 -17.51 -22.86 -16.83
C LYS A 419 -18.75 -22.63 -15.96
N GLY A 420 -19.70 -23.56 -15.99
CA GLY A 420 -20.91 -23.52 -15.14
C GLY A 420 -21.90 -22.39 -15.49
N SER A 421 -22.25 -22.21 -16.77
CA SER A 421 -23.20 -21.15 -17.20
C SER A 421 -22.79 -19.74 -16.74
N TRP A 422 -21.52 -19.38 -16.94
CA TRP A 422 -20.90 -18.12 -16.51
C TRP A 422 -20.69 -17.96 -14.99
N SER A 423 -21.08 -18.94 -14.17
CA SER A 423 -20.81 -18.90 -12.73
C SER A 423 -19.30 -18.96 -12.40
N GLY A 424 -18.51 -19.54 -13.30
CA GLY A 424 -17.06 -19.61 -13.23
C GLY A 424 -16.35 -18.26 -13.27
N ALA A 425 -17.00 -17.22 -13.83
CA ALA A 425 -16.42 -15.87 -13.89
C ALA A 425 -16.11 -15.32 -12.49
N TYR A 426 -17.03 -15.48 -11.53
CA TYR A 426 -16.82 -14.98 -10.17
C TYR A 426 -16.21 -16.02 -9.23
N LYS A 427 -16.48 -17.32 -9.45
CA LYS A 427 -15.96 -18.39 -8.58
C LYS A 427 -14.49 -18.72 -8.83
N ILE A 428 -14.05 -18.68 -10.10
CA ILE A 428 -12.75 -19.20 -10.53
C ILE A 428 -11.89 -18.07 -11.10
N LEU A 429 -12.43 -17.29 -12.06
CA LEU A 429 -11.64 -16.28 -12.77
C LEU A 429 -11.23 -15.11 -11.86
N ILE A 430 -12.16 -14.48 -11.11
CA ILE A 430 -11.83 -13.33 -10.25
C ILE A 430 -10.72 -13.64 -9.23
N PRO A 431 -10.78 -14.73 -8.44
CA PRO A 431 -9.68 -15.11 -7.54
C PRO A 431 -8.37 -15.37 -8.26
N HIS A 432 -8.42 -15.98 -9.44
CA HIS A 432 -7.21 -16.25 -10.23
C HIS A 432 -6.56 -14.98 -10.76
N LEU A 433 -7.35 -14.00 -11.19
CA LEU A 433 -6.84 -12.70 -11.63
C LEU A 433 -6.04 -11.99 -10.53
N VAL A 434 -6.43 -12.12 -9.26
CA VAL A 434 -5.64 -11.58 -8.13
C VAL A 434 -4.26 -12.22 -8.06
N CYS A 435 -4.17 -13.55 -8.25
CA CYS A 435 -2.90 -14.27 -8.33
C CYS A 435 -2.07 -13.82 -9.54
N TYR A 436 -2.71 -13.70 -10.71
CA TYR A 436 -2.09 -13.22 -11.95
C TYR A 436 -1.47 -11.83 -11.77
N PHE A 437 -2.18 -10.89 -11.16
CA PHE A 437 -1.69 -9.52 -10.98
C PHE A 437 -0.62 -9.40 -9.91
N TRP A 438 -0.67 -10.17 -8.82
CA TRP A 438 0.47 -10.25 -7.89
C TRP A 438 1.73 -10.76 -8.57
N PHE A 439 1.62 -11.76 -9.44
CA PHE A 439 2.74 -12.23 -10.22
C PHE A 439 3.23 -11.15 -11.21
N SER A 440 2.31 -10.42 -11.86
CA SER A 440 2.64 -9.29 -12.74
C SER A 440 3.41 -8.18 -12.02
N ILE A 441 3.02 -7.85 -10.78
CA ILE A 441 3.74 -6.90 -9.92
C ILE A 441 5.18 -7.39 -9.66
N SER A 442 5.36 -8.69 -9.39
CA SER A 442 6.70 -9.26 -9.21
C SER A 442 7.56 -9.12 -10.47
N THR A 443 7.01 -9.39 -11.64
CA THR A 443 7.74 -9.26 -12.92
C THR A 443 8.10 -7.81 -13.25
N THR A 444 7.28 -6.85 -12.79
CA THR A 444 7.51 -5.42 -13.01
C THR A 444 8.56 -4.85 -12.04
N ALA A 445 8.61 -5.38 -10.82
CA ALA A 445 9.62 -4.99 -9.84
C ALA A 445 11.01 -5.58 -10.15
N PHE A 446 11.05 -6.76 -10.76
CA PHE A 446 12.27 -7.55 -10.95
C PHE A 446 13.41 -6.84 -11.70
N PRO A 447 13.19 -6.09 -12.81
CA PRO A 447 14.26 -5.37 -13.51
C PRO A 447 15.04 -4.36 -12.64
N HIS A 448 14.46 -3.92 -11.52
CA HIS A 448 15.06 -2.98 -10.59
C HIS A 448 15.65 -3.65 -9.33
N VAL A 449 15.65 -4.99 -9.26
CA VAL A 449 16.18 -5.76 -8.14
C VAL A 449 17.70 -5.92 -8.28
N THR A 450 18.42 -5.67 -7.20
CA THR A 450 19.86 -5.99 -7.09
C THR A 450 20.08 -7.23 -6.24
N TYR A 451 21.18 -7.95 -6.45
CA TYR A 451 21.53 -9.14 -5.64
C TYR A 451 21.57 -8.83 -4.13
N LYS A 452 22.08 -7.64 -3.76
CA LYS A 452 22.09 -7.15 -2.37
C LYS A 452 20.67 -6.99 -1.81
N SER A 453 19.75 -6.43 -2.59
CA SER A 453 18.35 -6.24 -2.16
C SER A 453 17.59 -7.55 -2.02
N LEU A 454 17.85 -8.55 -2.87
CA LEU A 454 17.20 -9.86 -2.81
C LEU A 454 17.69 -10.66 -1.59
N LEU A 455 19.00 -10.64 -1.33
CA LEU A 455 19.57 -11.23 -0.11
C LEU A 455 18.97 -10.57 1.13
N ARG A 456 18.94 -9.23 1.19
CA ARG A 456 18.36 -8.49 2.31
C ARG A 456 16.90 -8.86 2.53
N ALA A 457 16.10 -8.92 1.47
CA ALA A 457 14.68 -9.25 1.56
C ALA A 457 14.47 -10.68 2.06
N THR A 458 15.15 -11.64 1.45
CA THR A 458 14.98 -13.07 1.78
C THR A 458 15.43 -13.39 3.20
N PHE A 459 16.61 -12.90 3.60
CA PHE A 459 17.10 -13.09 4.97
C PHE A 459 16.33 -12.26 6.00
N GLY A 460 15.92 -11.04 5.63
CA GLY A 460 15.12 -10.16 6.49
C GLY A 460 13.77 -10.77 6.84
N TYR A 461 13.05 -11.32 5.85
CA TYR A 461 11.77 -12.00 6.09
C TYR A 461 11.93 -13.34 6.80
N LEU A 462 13.01 -14.09 6.56
CA LEU A 462 13.28 -15.36 7.25
C LEU A 462 13.63 -15.15 8.73
N LEU A 463 14.36 -14.09 9.06
CA LEU A 463 14.67 -13.72 10.46
C LEU A 463 13.56 -12.90 11.13
N LEU A 464 12.50 -12.51 10.41
CA LEU A 464 11.42 -11.65 10.91
C LEU A 464 10.80 -12.16 12.24
N PRO A 465 10.51 -13.46 12.43
CA PRO A 465 9.98 -13.96 13.71
C PRO A 465 10.93 -13.77 14.90
N VAL A 466 12.24 -13.69 14.64
CA VAL A 466 13.31 -13.50 15.65
C VAL A 466 13.66 -12.02 15.83
N LEU A 467 13.57 -11.22 14.76
CA LEU A 467 13.88 -9.79 14.75
C LEU A 467 12.72 -8.89 15.18
N ILE A 468 11.46 -9.31 15.08
CA ILE A 468 10.31 -8.48 15.53
C ILE A 468 10.45 -8.04 17.00
N PRO A 469 10.81 -8.92 17.95
CA PRO A 469 11.07 -8.49 19.33
C PRO A 469 12.25 -7.50 19.42
N ALA A 470 13.35 -7.73 18.70
CA ALA A 470 14.56 -6.90 18.77
C ALA A 470 14.40 -5.53 18.09
N THR A 471 13.68 -5.48 16.96
CA THR A 471 13.38 -4.26 16.21
C THR A 471 12.45 -3.33 16.97
N PHE A 472 11.54 -3.86 17.80
CA PHE A 472 10.73 -3.05 18.72
C PHE A 472 11.61 -2.30 19.73
N PHE A 473 12.59 -2.98 20.36
CA PHE A 473 13.52 -2.34 21.28
C PHE A 473 14.48 -1.36 20.60
N LEU A 474 14.98 -1.70 19.40
CA LEU A 474 15.81 -0.80 18.60
C LEU A 474 15.03 0.41 18.06
N ALA A 475 13.75 0.25 17.73
CA ALA A 475 12.88 1.35 17.32
C ALA A 475 12.60 2.29 18.48
N ILE A 476 12.34 1.77 19.69
CA ILE A 476 12.22 2.60 20.90
C ILE A 476 13.53 3.34 21.17
N GLY A 477 14.68 2.65 21.13
CA GLY A 477 15.99 3.28 21.29
C GLY A 477 16.31 4.31 20.21
N GLY A 478 15.95 4.02 18.96
CA GLY A 478 16.10 4.90 17.80
C GLY A 478 15.19 6.12 17.85
N ILE A 479 13.95 5.97 18.32
CA ILE A 479 13.02 7.08 18.57
C ILE A 479 13.53 7.94 19.73
N LEU A 480 14.02 7.34 20.83
CA LEU A 480 14.63 8.07 21.93
C LEU A 480 15.90 8.82 21.50
N TYR A 481 16.72 8.21 20.63
CA TYR A 481 17.91 8.85 20.05
C TYR A 481 17.56 9.95 19.03
N LEU A 482 16.53 9.75 18.21
CA LEU A 482 15.99 10.77 17.32
C LEU A 482 15.40 11.93 18.11
N LEU A 483 14.65 11.67 19.17
CA LEU A 483 14.14 12.69 20.09
C LEU A 483 15.29 13.44 20.76
N TYR A 484 16.32 12.73 21.22
CA TYR A 484 17.53 13.33 21.78
C TYR A 484 18.25 14.24 20.77
N LYS A 485 18.42 13.78 19.52
CA LYS A 485 19.07 14.54 18.44
C LYS A 485 18.19 15.72 17.97
N LEU A 486 16.87 15.54 17.97
CA LEU A 486 15.87 16.57 17.64
C LEU A 486 15.82 17.67 18.72
N PHE A 487 16.10 17.34 19.97
CA PHE A 487 16.19 18.31 21.07
C PHE A 487 17.48 19.16 21.02
N HIS A 488 18.49 18.74 20.28
CA HIS A 488 19.80 19.39 20.27
C HIS A 488 19.96 20.50 19.22
N THR A 489 19.01 20.69 18.30
CA THR A 489 19.03 21.79 17.33
C THR A 489 18.20 23.00 17.81
N GLU A 490 18.76 24.22 17.80
CA GLU A 490 18.11 25.41 18.39
C GLU A 490 16.76 25.79 17.75
N MET A 491 16.55 25.44 16.48
CA MET A 491 15.32 25.74 15.73
C MET A 491 14.17 24.79 16.10
N THR A 492 14.47 23.53 16.44
CA THR A 492 13.45 22.53 16.79
C THR A 492 12.96 22.71 18.22
N ALA A 493 13.81 23.16 19.16
CA ALA A 493 13.35 23.52 20.51
C ALA A 493 12.26 24.60 20.47
N LYS A 494 12.41 25.62 19.61
CA LYS A 494 11.40 26.68 19.40
C LYS A 494 10.11 26.14 18.77
N LEU A 495 10.21 25.20 17.83
CA LEU A 495 9.06 24.54 17.19
C LEU A 495 8.32 23.56 18.13
N VAL A 496 9.05 22.84 18.99
CA VAL A 496 8.46 21.94 19.99
C VAL A 496 7.77 22.74 21.10
N ILE A 497 8.38 23.84 21.57
CA ILE A 497 7.78 24.72 22.57
C ILE A 497 6.49 25.37 22.02
N THR A 498 6.49 25.80 20.76
CA THR A 498 5.28 26.32 20.11
C THR A 498 4.20 25.24 19.94
N ALA A 499 4.56 24.02 19.53
CA ALA A 499 3.62 22.90 19.46
C ALA A 499 3.03 22.53 20.83
N ILE A 500 3.83 22.58 21.90
CA ILE A 500 3.38 22.35 23.28
C ILE A 500 2.40 23.46 23.72
N LEU A 501 2.70 24.74 23.43
CA LEU A 501 1.83 25.87 23.80
C LEU A 501 0.47 25.82 23.07
N PHE A 502 0.45 25.43 21.79
CA PHE A 502 -0.79 25.18 21.06
C PHE A 502 -1.52 23.93 21.55
N GLY A 503 -0.78 22.86 21.88
CA GLY A 503 -1.33 21.63 22.46
C GLY A 503 -2.01 21.87 23.82
N ILE A 504 -1.42 22.72 24.68
CA ILE A 504 -2.00 23.14 25.96
C ILE A 504 -3.31 23.91 25.73
N SER A 505 -3.36 24.81 24.74
CA SER A 505 -4.61 25.48 24.34
C SER A 505 -5.68 24.49 23.84
N LEU A 506 -5.28 23.43 23.15
CA LEU A 506 -6.20 22.41 22.63
C LEU A 506 -6.74 21.49 23.75
N LEU A 507 -5.89 21.11 24.70
CA LEU A 507 -6.29 20.32 25.88
C LEU A 507 -7.20 21.11 26.82
N LEU A 508 -6.94 22.41 27.00
CA LEU A 508 -7.81 23.30 27.76
C LEU A 508 -9.20 23.43 27.09
N THR A 509 -9.31 23.37 25.76
CA THR A 509 -10.62 23.34 25.07
C THR A 509 -11.37 22.02 25.29
N GLN A 510 -10.67 20.88 25.33
CA GLN A 510 -11.28 19.56 25.50
C GLN A 510 -11.51 19.13 26.97
N SER A 511 -11.16 19.94 27.97
CA SER A 511 -11.30 19.55 29.38
C SER A 511 -12.74 19.20 29.83
N LYS A 512 -13.78 19.67 29.11
CA LYS A 512 -15.18 19.25 29.35
C LYS A 512 -15.46 17.81 28.89
N SER A 513 -14.75 17.32 27.88
CA SER A 513 -14.87 15.96 27.34
C SER A 513 -14.07 14.94 28.15
N LEU A 514 -12.88 15.32 28.62
CA LEU A 514 -11.97 14.41 29.36
C LEU A 514 -12.33 14.26 30.85
N PHE A 515 -12.91 15.30 31.49
CA PHE A 515 -13.25 15.29 32.92
C PHE A 515 -14.75 15.48 33.21
N GLY A 516 -15.59 15.39 32.18
CA GLY A 516 -17.04 15.57 32.27
C GLY A 516 -17.78 14.35 32.85
N LYS A 517 -17.50 13.97 34.10
CA LYS A 517 -18.50 13.26 34.91
C LYS A 517 -19.23 14.27 35.78
N LYS A 518 -20.56 14.30 35.64
CA LYS A 518 -21.51 15.14 36.37
C LYS A 518 -21.17 15.16 37.87
N ASN A 519 -20.86 16.33 38.41
CA ASN A 519 -21.19 16.63 39.80
C ASN A 519 -21.80 18.02 39.90
N LYS A 520 -22.97 18.07 40.55
CA LYS A 520 -23.74 19.28 40.85
C LYS A 520 -23.06 20.05 41.98
N SER A 521 -22.49 21.21 41.67
CA SER A 521 -22.50 22.38 42.57
C SER A 521 -22.12 23.65 41.79
N THR A 522 -23.16 24.43 41.49
CA THR A 522 -23.16 25.87 41.17
C THR A 522 -22.55 26.59 42.40
N ASP A 523 -21.50 27.40 42.32
CA ASP A 523 -21.58 28.79 41.86
C ASP A 523 -20.23 29.41 41.40
N ASN A 524 -19.13 28.64 41.42
CA ASN A 524 -17.79 29.16 41.04
C ASN A 524 -17.46 29.07 39.53
N SER A 525 -18.40 28.59 38.70
CA SER A 525 -18.10 28.24 37.30
C SER A 525 -17.89 29.44 36.36
N LEU A 526 -18.40 30.63 36.71
CA LEU A 526 -18.37 31.80 35.83
C LEU A 526 -17.01 32.54 35.85
N LYS A 527 -16.37 32.66 37.03
CA LYS A 527 -15.00 33.19 37.16
C LYS A 527 -13.95 32.21 36.59
N SER A 528 -14.12 30.91 36.84
CA SER A 528 -13.25 29.86 36.29
C SER A 528 -13.28 29.82 34.76
N ASN A 529 -14.45 29.96 34.13
CA ASN A 529 -14.57 29.99 32.67
C ASN A 529 -13.99 31.26 32.02
N LYS A 530 -14.09 32.43 32.68
CA LYS A 530 -13.44 33.66 32.19
C LYS A 530 -11.92 33.56 32.28
N LEU A 531 -11.39 33.05 33.40
CA LEU A 531 -9.96 32.82 33.60
C LEU A 531 -9.41 31.79 32.60
N LYS A 532 -10.15 30.72 32.33
CA LYS A 532 -9.79 29.69 31.36
C LYS A 532 -9.75 30.23 29.92
N LYS A 533 -10.71 31.09 29.53
CA LYS A 533 -10.70 31.77 28.23
C LYS A 533 -9.55 32.76 28.11
N ALA A 534 -9.19 33.46 29.19
CA ALA A 534 -8.04 34.36 29.22
C ALA A 534 -6.70 33.60 29.11
N LEU A 535 -6.55 32.45 29.79
CA LEU A 535 -5.38 31.57 29.66
C LEU A 535 -5.25 30.96 28.27
N MET A 536 -6.35 30.50 27.67
CA MET A 536 -6.41 30.02 26.28
C MET A 536 -5.92 31.09 25.30
N LEU A 537 -6.44 32.31 25.44
CA LEU A 537 -6.07 33.43 24.59
C LEU A 537 -4.59 33.83 24.81
N GLY A 538 -4.12 33.82 26.06
CA GLY A 538 -2.74 34.10 26.41
C GLY A 538 -1.74 33.10 25.81
N PHE A 539 -2.00 31.80 25.93
CA PHE A 539 -1.13 30.77 25.34
C PHE A 539 -1.19 30.73 23.81
N ALA A 540 -2.35 31.02 23.20
CA ALA A 540 -2.48 31.15 21.75
C ALA A 540 -1.70 32.37 21.21
N ILE A 541 -1.78 33.51 21.90
CA ILE A 541 -1.00 34.72 21.54
C ILE A 541 0.50 34.45 21.72
N LEU A 542 0.92 33.81 22.83
CA LEU A 542 2.32 33.41 23.00
C LEU A 542 2.80 32.45 21.90
N GLY A 543 1.99 31.47 21.51
CA GLY A 543 2.33 30.58 20.40
C GLY A 543 2.52 31.34 19.07
N LEU A 544 1.69 32.37 18.83
CA LEU A 544 1.74 33.23 17.65
C LEU A 544 2.94 34.19 17.64
N VAL A 545 3.29 34.76 18.79
CA VAL A 545 4.47 35.64 18.95
C VAL A 545 5.76 34.87 18.66
N GLN A 546 5.87 33.63 19.12
CA GLN A 546 7.05 32.79 18.86
C GLN A 546 7.19 32.41 17.38
N LEU A 547 6.08 32.33 16.64
CA LEU A 547 6.04 32.14 15.19
C LEU A 547 6.54 33.38 14.41
N LEU A 548 6.32 34.59 14.95
CA LEU A 548 6.80 35.85 14.36
C LEU A 548 8.32 36.04 14.50
N TYR A 549 8.96 35.36 15.46
CA TYR A 549 10.42 35.40 15.67
C TYR A 549 11.19 34.27 14.97
N ILE A 550 10.50 33.40 14.23
CA ILE A 550 11.15 32.52 13.27
C ILE A 550 11.44 33.39 12.04
N PRO A 551 12.70 33.64 11.65
CA PRO A 551 12.97 34.37 10.43
C PRO A 551 12.37 33.58 9.27
N LEU A 552 11.26 34.06 8.71
CA LEU A 552 10.78 33.58 7.43
C LEU A 552 11.83 33.99 6.39
N PRO A 553 12.34 33.09 5.54
CA PRO A 553 13.04 33.51 4.34
C PRO A 553 12.03 34.31 3.52
N THR A 554 12.23 35.62 3.44
CA THR A 554 11.42 36.48 2.59
C THR A 554 11.67 36.08 1.14
N PHE A 555 10.75 35.31 0.57
CA PHE A 555 10.66 35.12 -0.87
C PHE A 555 10.04 36.38 -1.49
N THR A 556 10.78 37.49 -1.44
CA THR A 556 10.59 38.52 -2.47
C THR A 556 11.09 37.90 -3.77
N LYS A 557 10.24 37.85 -4.80
CA LYS A 557 10.70 37.63 -6.17
C LYS A 557 11.70 38.73 -6.47
N VAL A 558 12.98 38.42 -6.35
CA VAL A 558 14.06 39.30 -6.79
C VAL A 558 13.80 39.48 -8.28
N LYS A 559 13.46 40.70 -8.70
CA LYS A 559 13.48 41.05 -10.12
C LYS A 559 14.85 40.63 -10.64
N HIS A 560 14.90 39.84 -11.71
CA HIS A 560 16.16 39.45 -12.33
C HIS A 560 16.99 40.71 -12.58
N PHE A 561 18.01 40.90 -11.74
CA PHE A 561 18.98 41.95 -11.85
C PHE A 561 20.28 41.26 -12.21
N ASP A 562 20.55 41.22 -13.52
CA ASP A 562 21.79 40.66 -14.03
C ASP A 562 22.88 41.71 -13.86
N LEU A 563 23.66 41.58 -12.79
CA LEU A 563 24.79 42.46 -12.53
C LEU A 563 25.93 42.13 -13.51
N ASN A 564 26.13 43.00 -14.50
CA ASN A 564 27.20 42.84 -15.47
C ASN A 564 28.58 43.09 -14.81
N TRP A 565 29.64 42.56 -15.41
CA TRP A 565 30.99 42.68 -14.86
C TRP A 565 31.45 44.14 -14.70
N GLN A 566 31.14 45.01 -15.66
CA GLN A 566 31.52 46.43 -15.61
C GLN A 566 30.85 47.16 -14.45
N ASP A 567 29.55 46.91 -14.26
CA ASP A 567 28.78 47.48 -13.15
C ASP A 567 29.33 47.02 -11.79
N PHE A 568 29.69 45.73 -11.68
CA PHE A 568 30.34 45.20 -10.49
C PHE A 568 31.71 45.85 -10.24
N LYS A 569 32.51 46.05 -11.28
CA LYS A 569 33.83 46.68 -11.18
C LYS A 569 33.75 48.11 -10.66
N GLU A 570 32.83 48.92 -11.17
CA GLU A 570 32.67 50.31 -10.74
C GLU A 570 32.09 50.44 -9.32
N MET A 571 31.18 49.54 -8.93
CA MET A 571 30.51 49.63 -7.63
C MET A 571 31.28 48.95 -6.49
N CYS A 572 32.05 47.90 -6.78
CA CYS A 572 32.59 46.97 -5.78
C CYS A 572 34.10 46.86 -5.70
N LEU A 573 34.83 47.29 -6.74
CA LEU A 573 36.29 47.20 -6.74
C LEU A 573 36.90 48.59 -6.48
N PRO A 574 37.78 48.72 -5.47
CA PRO A 574 38.45 49.99 -5.19
C PRO A 574 39.48 50.30 -6.28
N GLY A 575 39.74 51.61 -6.49
CA GLY A 575 40.89 52.08 -7.25
C GLY A 575 42.22 51.75 -6.56
N PRO A 576 43.37 51.94 -7.25
CA PRO A 576 44.69 51.60 -6.72
C PRO A 576 45.06 52.32 -5.41
N ASP A 577 44.47 53.49 -5.15
CA ASP A 577 44.74 54.30 -3.94
C ASP A 577 43.58 54.31 -2.92
N ASP A 578 42.50 53.55 -3.18
CA ASP A 578 41.28 53.56 -2.34
C ASP A 578 41.29 52.48 -1.25
N LEU A 579 40.61 52.75 -0.12
CA LEU A 579 40.35 51.74 0.90
C LEU A 579 39.29 50.73 0.43
N TRP A 580 39.52 49.44 0.69
CA TRP A 580 38.62 48.34 0.28
C TRP A 580 37.31 48.29 1.08
N ALA A 581 37.37 48.62 2.38
CA ALA A 581 36.24 48.39 3.29
C ALA A 581 34.92 49.12 2.90
N PRO A 582 34.92 50.40 2.45
CA PRO A 582 33.70 51.07 1.98
C PRO A 582 33.03 50.38 0.79
N TYR A 583 33.83 49.87 -0.15
CA TYR A 583 33.33 49.15 -1.33
C TYR A 583 32.80 47.77 -0.95
N GLN A 584 33.49 47.05 -0.05
CA GLN A 584 33.01 45.75 0.47
C GLN A 584 31.68 45.88 1.22
N MET A 585 31.52 46.92 2.05
CA MET A 585 30.27 47.18 2.77
C MET A 585 29.11 47.48 1.82
N ARG A 586 29.35 48.27 0.77
CA ARG A 586 28.32 48.58 -0.24
C ARG A 586 27.93 47.34 -1.04
N CYS A 587 28.91 46.51 -1.40
CA CYS A 587 28.64 45.34 -2.24
C CYS A 587 28.11 44.15 -1.48
N GLN A 588 28.11 44.20 -0.15
CA GLN A 588 27.42 43.21 0.69
C GLN A 588 25.95 43.03 0.28
N ASP A 589 25.30 44.09 -0.24
CA ASP A 589 23.92 44.05 -0.73
C ASP A 589 23.73 43.13 -1.97
N PHE A 590 24.81 42.83 -2.69
CA PHE A 590 24.80 41.95 -3.86
C PHE A 590 25.13 40.48 -3.54
N VAL A 591 25.43 40.15 -2.27
CA VAL A 591 25.66 38.77 -1.84
C VAL A 591 24.39 37.93 -2.04
N GLY A 592 24.52 36.79 -2.73
CA GLY A 592 23.41 35.92 -3.09
C GLY A 592 22.83 36.14 -4.49
N LEU A 593 23.24 37.20 -5.21
CA LEU A 593 22.84 37.41 -6.59
C LEU A 593 23.54 36.43 -7.55
N LYS A 594 22.80 36.04 -8.59
CA LYS A 594 23.31 35.23 -9.71
C LYS A 594 23.95 36.19 -10.72
N VAL A 595 25.19 35.91 -11.10
CA VAL A 595 25.97 36.68 -12.06
C VAL A 595 26.36 35.82 -13.25
N HIS A 596 26.49 36.45 -14.42
CA HIS A 596 26.88 35.80 -15.66
C HIS A 596 28.06 36.54 -16.28
N TRP A 597 29.26 35.97 -16.16
CA TRP A 597 30.52 36.63 -16.52
C TRP A 597 31.36 35.78 -17.46
N LYS A 598 32.26 36.46 -18.19
CA LYS A 598 33.22 35.84 -19.11
C LYS A 598 34.63 36.03 -18.58
N GLY A 599 35.47 35.00 -18.70
CA GLY A 599 36.85 35.10 -18.29
C GLY A 599 37.71 33.93 -18.76
N THR A 600 39.01 34.01 -18.48
CA THR A 600 39.99 32.99 -18.86
C THR A 600 40.39 32.15 -17.65
N THR A 601 40.48 30.84 -17.81
CA THR A 601 40.98 29.96 -16.75
C THR A 601 42.45 30.22 -16.47
N ARG A 602 42.80 30.33 -15.19
CA ARG A 602 44.20 30.36 -14.75
C ARG A 602 44.62 29.03 -14.15
N GLN A 603 43.82 28.53 -13.21
CA GLN A 603 44.10 27.27 -12.52
C GLN A 603 42.83 26.70 -11.88
N VAL A 604 42.80 25.38 -11.72
CA VAL A 604 41.81 24.65 -10.94
C VAL A 604 42.53 23.98 -9.78
N ARG A 605 42.09 24.22 -8.55
CA ARG A 605 42.66 23.59 -7.34
C ARG A 605 41.58 23.00 -6.46
N ILE A 606 41.93 22.00 -5.65
CA ILE A 606 41.03 21.45 -4.63
C ILE A 606 41.21 22.29 -3.35
N THR A 607 40.11 22.80 -2.80
CA THR A 607 40.11 23.57 -1.54
C THR A 607 39.69 22.74 -0.34
N LYS A 608 38.74 21.83 -0.53
CA LYS A 608 38.21 20.97 0.54
C LYS A 608 38.00 19.55 0.05
N VAL A 609 38.32 18.58 0.91
CA VAL A 609 37.99 17.17 0.70
C VAL A 609 37.25 16.69 1.94
N GLU A 610 36.01 16.25 1.77
CA GLU A 610 35.20 15.67 2.83
C GLU A 610 34.93 14.20 2.53
N ASN A 611 35.10 13.35 3.54
CA ASN A 611 34.73 11.93 3.45
C ASN A 611 34.07 11.53 4.76
N THR A 612 32.75 11.73 4.81
CA THR A 612 31.92 11.45 5.98
C THR A 612 32.04 9.99 6.41
N MET A 613 32.09 9.06 5.45
CA MET A 613 32.28 7.63 5.70
C MET A 613 33.62 7.35 6.39
N GLU A 614 34.71 7.94 5.88
CA GLU A 614 36.04 7.78 6.46
C GLU A 614 36.13 8.40 7.87
N THR A 615 35.47 9.54 8.10
CA THR A 615 35.39 10.17 9.44
C THR A 615 34.68 9.26 10.45
N VAL A 616 33.56 8.65 10.06
CA VAL A 616 32.81 7.73 10.92
C VAL A 616 33.61 6.45 11.19
N ILE A 617 34.18 5.83 10.15
CA ILE A 617 34.95 4.58 10.33
C ILE A 617 36.21 4.81 11.17
N LYS A 618 36.88 5.97 11.04
CA LYS A 618 38.03 6.34 11.89
C LYS A 618 37.65 6.61 13.35
N SER A 619 36.41 7.00 13.62
CA SER A 619 35.94 7.22 14.99
C SER A 619 35.66 5.93 15.76
N LEU A 620 35.62 4.78 15.06
CA LEU A 620 35.41 3.46 15.65
C LEU A 620 36.72 2.85 16.16
N PRO A 621 36.65 1.93 17.15
CA PRO A 621 37.81 1.16 17.60
C PRO A 621 38.42 0.33 16.46
N SER A 622 39.73 0.09 16.50
CA SER A 622 40.48 -0.61 15.45
C SER A 622 39.93 -2.00 15.08
N ILE A 623 39.33 -2.69 16.05
CA ILE A 623 38.70 -4.00 15.90
C ILE A 623 37.54 -3.96 14.88
N LEU A 624 36.84 -2.83 14.77
CA LEU A 624 35.73 -2.63 13.83
C LEU A 624 36.15 -1.83 12.60
N SER A 625 37.11 -0.91 12.72
CA SER A 625 37.52 -0.06 11.58
C SER A 625 38.12 -0.88 10.45
N ASP A 626 39.04 -1.82 10.74
CA ASP A 626 39.79 -2.54 9.71
C ASP A 626 38.91 -3.49 8.86
N PRO A 627 37.98 -4.26 9.46
CA PRO A 627 36.97 -4.99 8.69
C PRO A 627 36.11 -4.07 7.83
N LEU A 628 35.71 -2.90 8.36
CA LEU A 628 34.86 -1.96 7.63
C LEU A 628 35.58 -1.33 6.42
N TYR A 629 36.87 -1.01 6.54
CA TYR A 629 37.67 -0.59 5.39
C TYR A 629 37.78 -1.68 4.32
N SER A 630 37.81 -2.95 4.71
CA SER A 630 37.85 -4.09 3.76
C SER A 630 36.49 -4.33 3.08
N ILE A 631 35.38 -4.13 3.80
CA ILE A 631 34.02 -4.35 3.29
C ILE A 631 33.58 -3.19 2.37
N TYR A 632 33.86 -1.95 2.76
CA TYR A 632 33.35 -0.75 2.09
C TYR A 632 34.39 -0.02 1.25
N GLY A 633 35.68 -0.29 1.46
CA GLY A 633 36.78 0.34 0.72
C GLY A 633 37.14 -0.42 -0.55
N ASP A 634 37.58 0.33 -1.55
CA ASP A 634 38.13 -0.22 -2.78
C ASP A 634 39.57 -0.69 -2.55
N LYS A 635 39.95 -1.80 -3.19
CA LYS A 635 41.34 -2.27 -3.20
C LYS A 635 42.22 -1.26 -3.94
N MET A 636 43.41 -0.98 -3.39
CA MET A 636 44.40 -0.19 -4.11
C MET A 636 44.87 -0.93 -5.38
N ALA A 637 44.98 -0.18 -6.48
CA ALA A 637 45.54 -0.69 -7.72
C ALA A 637 47.01 -1.12 -7.53
N GLU A 638 47.44 -2.14 -8.27
CA GLU A 638 48.81 -2.62 -8.23
C GLU A 638 49.77 -1.59 -8.84
N CYS A 639 50.84 -1.24 -8.10
CA CYS A 639 51.85 -0.31 -8.58
C CYS A 639 52.70 -0.99 -9.66
N ASN A 640 52.57 -0.56 -10.91
CA ASN A 640 53.30 -1.13 -12.04
C ASN A 640 54.15 -0.05 -12.72
N GLU A 641 55.47 -0.27 -12.78
CA GLU A 641 56.45 0.67 -13.30
C GLU A 641 56.31 0.91 -14.82
N LEU A 642 55.77 -0.08 -15.55
CA LEU A 642 55.63 -0.02 -17.01
C LEU A 642 54.39 0.76 -17.49
N THR A 643 53.38 0.90 -16.64
CA THR A 643 52.08 1.52 -17.00
C THR A 643 51.87 2.89 -16.37
N MET A 644 52.61 3.20 -15.31
CA MET A 644 52.49 4.44 -14.55
C MET A 644 53.65 5.38 -14.86
N SER A 645 53.41 6.69 -14.80
CA SER A 645 54.51 7.66 -14.81
C SER A 645 55.41 7.47 -13.58
N HIS A 646 56.70 7.83 -13.69
CA HIS A 646 57.67 7.69 -12.60
C HIS A 646 57.22 8.37 -11.28
N THR A 647 56.49 9.49 -11.36
CA THR A 647 55.90 10.16 -10.19
C THR A 647 54.72 9.40 -9.59
N ALA A 648 53.84 8.84 -10.43
CA ALA A 648 52.69 8.06 -10.00
C ALA A 648 53.11 6.71 -9.40
N TYR A 649 54.14 6.08 -9.96
CA TYR A 649 54.75 4.86 -9.42
C TYR A 649 55.34 5.10 -8.03
N LYS A 650 56.16 6.15 -7.86
CA LYS A 650 56.70 6.53 -6.55
C LYS A 650 55.59 6.82 -5.53
N HIS A 651 54.56 7.56 -5.92
CA HIS A 651 53.42 7.83 -5.04
C HIS A 651 52.71 6.53 -4.61
N CYS A 652 52.44 5.63 -5.56
CA CYS A 652 51.82 4.34 -5.28
C CYS A 652 52.66 3.49 -4.31
N GLN A 653 53.99 3.44 -4.53
CA GLN A 653 54.92 2.70 -3.67
C GLN A 653 54.97 3.28 -2.26
N SER A 654 55.02 4.61 -2.12
CA SER A 654 54.99 5.27 -0.81
C SER A 654 53.69 4.96 -0.06
N VAL A 655 52.54 5.00 -0.74
CA VAL A 655 51.25 4.70 -0.11
C VAL A 655 51.15 3.22 0.29
N LYS A 656 51.70 2.30 -0.51
CA LYS A 656 51.77 0.87 -0.18
C LYS A 656 52.65 0.59 1.04
N SER A 657 53.73 1.34 1.23
CA SER A 657 54.61 1.23 2.40
C SER A 657 53.93 1.60 3.72
N LEU A 658 52.81 2.32 3.68
CA LEU A 658 51.99 2.68 4.85
C LEU A 658 51.03 1.55 5.30
N GLY A 659 51.07 0.37 4.66
CA GLY A 659 50.29 -0.81 5.06
C GLY A 659 48.79 -0.73 4.80
N ARG A 660 48.30 0.30 4.08
CA ARG A 660 46.88 0.46 3.75
C ARG A 660 46.54 -0.30 2.46
N VAL A 661 45.74 -1.35 2.57
CA VAL A 661 45.35 -2.22 1.44
C VAL A 661 44.08 -1.73 0.74
N HIS A 662 43.18 -1.08 1.50
CA HIS A 662 41.88 -0.60 1.02
C HIS A 662 41.72 0.91 1.28
N HIS A 663 41.00 1.63 0.41
CA HIS A 663 40.72 3.06 0.56
C HIS A 663 39.26 3.41 0.29
N LEU A 664 38.77 4.49 0.89
CA LEU A 664 37.41 5.01 0.69
C LEU A 664 37.36 6.22 -0.25
N ARG A 665 38.34 6.37 -1.14
CA ARG A 665 38.45 7.56 -2.02
C ARG A 665 37.27 7.73 -2.98
N SER A 666 36.57 6.65 -3.32
CA SER A 666 35.33 6.71 -4.12
C SER A 666 34.19 7.46 -3.44
N GLN A 667 34.24 7.58 -2.10
CA GLN A 667 33.27 8.32 -1.28
C GLN A 667 33.74 9.74 -0.94
N ASN A 668 34.85 10.21 -1.54
CA ASN A 668 35.34 11.57 -1.32
C ASN A 668 34.47 12.59 -2.06
N GLU A 669 33.99 13.58 -1.33
CA GLU A 669 33.38 14.78 -1.90
C GLU A 669 34.43 15.90 -1.98
N TYR A 670 34.68 16.36 -3.20
CA TYR A 670 35.68 17.38 -3.50
C TYR A 670 35.02 18.74 -3.70
N THR A 671 35.56 19.78 -3.05
CA THR A 671 35.29 21.18 -3.41
C THR A 671 36.46 21.71 -4.20
N PHE A 672 36.18 22.21 -5.40
CA PHE A 672 37.16 22.81 -6.30
C PHE A 672 37.07 24.33 -6.20
N SER A 673 38.18 25.01 -6.43
CA SER A 673 38.25 26.45 -6.61
C SER A 673 38.90 26.72 -7.95
N LEU A 674 38.11 27.31 -8.84
CA LEU A 674 38.48 27.71 -10.19
C LEU A 674 38.91 29.18 -10.14
N SER A 675 40.18 29.46 -10.40
CA SER A 675 40.67 30.83 -10.54
C SER A 675 40.46 31.29 -11.98
N VAL A 676 39.59 32.28 -12.17
CA VAL A 676 39.28 32.87 -13.48
C VAL A 676 39.84 34.30 -13.53
N SER A 677 40.53 34.64 -14.62
CA SER A 677 40.99 36.00 -14.90
C SER A 677 39.94 36.72 -15.74
N VAL A 678 39.41 37.82 -15.22
CA VAL A 678 38.49 38.70 -15.96
C VAL A 678 39.19 40.04 -16.09
N GLU A 679 39.56 40.40 -17.32
CA GLU A 679 40.44 41.54 -17.61
C GLU A 679 41.75 41.45 -16.79
N SER A 680 41.95 42.35 -15.82
CA SER A 680 43.11 42.42 -14.92
C SER A 680 42.87 41.81 -13.53
N TYR A 681 41.65 41.34 -13.23
CA TYR A 681 41.27 40.87 -11.90
C TYR A 681 41.16 39.34 -11.84
N GLN A 682 41.58 38.77 -10.72
CA GLN A 682 41.49 37.34 -10.46
C GLN A 682 40.30 37.03 -9.54
N LEU A 683 39.37 36.24 -10.05
CA LEU A 683 38.19 35.76 -9.32
C LEU A 683 38.39 34.32 -8.88
N ASN A 684 37.91 33.98 -7.69
CA ASN A 684 37.90 32.60 -7.21
C ASN A 684 36.46 32.07 -7.21
N VAL A 685 36.22 31.05 -8.03
CA VAL A 685 34.91 30.43 -8.19
C VAL A 685 34.93 29.03 -7.62
N ASP A 686 34.27 28.84 -6.49
CA ASP A 686 34.14 27.56 -5.81
C ASP A 686 33.07 26.69 -6.47
N ALA A 687 33.40 25.44 -6.74
CA ALA A 687 32.58 24.47 -7.45
C ALA A 687 32.50 23.15 -6.68
N GLY A 688 31.31 22.54 -6.70
CA GLY A 688 31.06 21.25 -6.06
C GLY A 688 31.66 20.06 -6.82
N SER A 689 31.56 18.89 -6.20
CA SER A 689 32.09 17.61 -6.71
C SER A 689 31.48 17.19 -8.07
N THR A 690 30.26 17.64 -8.37
CA THR A 690 29.54 17.40 -9.63
C THR A 690 30.29 17.94 -10.85
N PHE A 691 31.09 19.00 -10.69
CA PHE A 691 31.85 19.59 -11.77
C PHE A 691 33.23 18.94 -11.99
N LYS A 692 33.61 17.93 -11.19
CA LYS A 692 34.94 17.29 -11.21
C LYS A 692 35.41 16.91 -12.62
N GLY A 693 34.58 16.23 -13.39
CA GLY A 693 34.93 15.79 -14.75
C GLY A 693 35.22 16.97 -15.69
N LYS A 694 34.32 17.97 -15.70
CA LYS A 694 34.44 19.15 -16.55
C LYS A 694 35.63 20.03 -16.13
N LEU A 695 35.82 20.24 -14.82
CA LEU A 695 36.91 21.05 -14.28
C LEU A 695 38.29 20.41 -14.47
N MET A 696 38.40 19.08 -14.39
CA MET A 696 39.66 18.39 -14.68
C MET A 696 40.03 18.40 -16.16
N ALA A 697 39.06 18.63 -17.05
CA ALA A 697 39.31 18.76 -18.48
C ALA A 697 39.83 20.15 -18.87
N LEU A 698 39.65 21.18 -18.04
CA LEU A 698 40.07 22.56 -18.32
C LEU A 698 41.59 22.72 -18.33
N GLN A 699 42.07 23.61 -19.20
CA GLN A 699 43.47 23.99 -19.32
C GLN A 699 43.64 25.47 -18.99
N PRO A 700 44.82 25.92 -18.53
CA PRO A 700 45.12 27.34 -18.37
C PRO A 700 44.99 28.08 -19.71
N GLY A 701 44.24 29.17 -19.75
CA GLY A 701 43.99 29.99 -20.94
C GLY A 701 42.68 29.69 -21.68
N ASP A 702 41.90 28.69 -21.27
CA ASP A 702 40.56 28.44 -21.81
C ASP A 702 39.61 29.61 -21.53
N GLU A 703 38.84 30.01 -22.53
CA GLU A 703 37.79 31.02 -22.37
C GLU A 703 36.50 30.35 -21.87
N LEU A 704 35.93 30.93 -20.81
CA LEU A 704 34.75 30.43 -20.13
C LEU A 704 33.68 31.51 -20.04
N GLU A 705 32.45 31.09 -20.28
CA GLU A 705 31.25 31.82 -19.89
C GLU A 705 30.62 31.08 -18.71
N PHE A 706 30.56 31.71 -17.54
CA PHE A 706 30.13 31.03 -16.33
C PHE A 706 29.04 31.80 -15.59
N THR A 707 28.19 31.02 -14.96
CA THR A 707 27.10 31.49 -14.12
C THR A 707 27.39 31.09 -12.69
N ALA A 708 27.47 32.06 -11.80
CA ALA A 708 27.82 31.84 -10.40
C ALA A 708 26.97 32.71 -9.46
N VAL A 709 26.98 32.36 -8.18
CA VAL A 709 26.32 33.13 -7.12
C VAL A 709 27.38 33.80 -6.26
N LEU A 710 27.25 35.10 -5.99
CA LEU A 710 28.16 35.82 -5.10
C LEU A 710 28.00 35.30 -3.66
N VAL A 711 29.07 34.83 -3.02
CA VAL A 711 29.00 34.26 -1.66
C VAL A 711 29.66 35.17 -0.63
N ASP A 712 30.86 35.66 -0.92
CA ASP A 712 31.61 36.52 0.00
C ASP A 712 32.49 37.52 -0.76
N ILE A 713 32.55 38.74 -0.22
CA ILE A 713 33.26 39.91 -0.76
C ILE A 713 34.38 40.34 0.23
N GLY A 714 34.45 39.73 1.42
CA GLY A 714 35.39 40.06 2.48
C GLY A 714 36.84 39.64 2.24
N THR A 715 37.16 39.09 1.08
CA THR A 715 38.53 38.74 0.67
C THR A 715 38.96 39.59 -0.54
N PRO A 716 40.26 39.86 -0.75
CA PRO A 716 40.74 40.67 -1.88
C PRO A 716 40.31 40.15 -3.26
N ASN A 717 39.92 38.88 -3.34
CA ASN A 717 39.31 38.27 -4.51
C ASN A 717 37.93 37.71 -4.10
N PRO A 718 36.81 38.26 -4.59
CA PRO A 718 35.49 37.80 -4.18
C PRO A 718 35.28 36.31 -4.49
N SER A 719 34.63 35.61 -3.56
CA SER A 719 34.32 34.20 -3.70
C SER A 719 32.93 34.01 -4.32
N LEU A 720 32.90 33.23 -5.39
CA LEU A 720 31.71 32.94 -6.17
C LEU A 720 31.41 31.45 -6.09
N LYS A 721 30.15 31.04 -6.08
CA LYS A 721 29.76 29.63 -6.13
C LYS A 721 29.21 29.26 -7.50
N LEU A 722 29.90 28.35 -8.18
CA LEU A 722 29.58 27.95 -9.55
C LEU A 722 28.20 27.26 -9.65
N LYS A 723 27.42 27.64 -10.64
CA LYS A 723 26.13 27.02 -11.00
C LYS A 723 26.19 26.31 -12.33
N SER A 724 26.76 26.95 -13.33
CA SER A 724 27.03 26.36 -14.65
C SER A 724 28.19 27.09 -15.30
N PHE A 725 28.88 26.44 -16.23
CA PHE A 725 29.84 27.10 -17.11
C PHE A 725 29.87 26.42 -18.47
N ASN A 726 30.16 27.22 -19.49
CA ASN A 726 30.41 26.78 -20.84
C ASN A 726 31.81 27.21 -21.25
N CYS A 727 32.53 26.31 -21.94
CA CYS A 727 33.85 26.59 -22.47
C CYS A 727 33.68 27.04 -23.93
N THR A 728 34.01 28.28 -24.23
CA THR A 728 33.89 28.84 -25.59
C THR A 728 35.10 28.54 -26.46
N SER A 729 36.24 28.19 -25.86
CA SER A 729 37.47 27.87 -26.60
C SER A 729 37.48 26.46 -27.21
N ARG A 730 36.81 25.48 -26.57
CA ARG A 730 36.79 24.07 -27.03
C ARG A 730 35.65 23.26 -26.42
N GLU A 731 35.20 22.24 -27.14
CA GLU A 731 34.23 21.27 -26.63
C GLU A 731 34.85 20.36 -25.57
N LEU A 732 34.23 20.32 -24.38
CA LEU A 732 34.63 19.45 -23.28
C LEU A 732 33.86 18.12 -23.35
N PRO A 733 34.52 16.97 -23.10
CA PRO A 733 33.86 15.67 -23.11
C PRO A 733 32.78 15.56 -22.02
N GLY A 734 31.60 15.05 -22.37
CA GLY A 734 30.46 14.89 -21.45
C GLY A 734 29.47 16.06 -21.44
N MET A 735 29.18 16.63 -22.63
CA MET A 735 28.27 17.76 -22.81
C MET A 735 26.80 17.33 -22.69
N SER A 736 26.33 17.15 -21.45
CA SER A 736 24.93 17.41 -21.10
C SER A 736 24.86 18.63 -20.17
N THR A 737 23.93 19.52 -20.47
CA THR A 737 23.62 20.74 -19.73
C THR A 737 23.02 20.36 -18.38
N VAL A 738 23.86 20.30 -17.34
CA VAL A 738 23.36 20.20 -15.97
C VAL A 738 23.04 21.61 -15.50
N ASP A 739 21.86 22.11 -15.88
CA ASP A 739 21.27 23.29 -15.24
C ASP A 739 20.67 22.85 -13.90
N VAL A 740 21.42 23.08 -12.82
CA VAL A 740 20.91 22.92 -11.46
C VAL A 740 20.05 24.16 -11.16
N GLY A 741 18.81 24.19 -11.64
CA GLY A 741 17.95 25.35 -11.39
C GLY A 741 16.49 25.25 -11.78
N GLU A 742 16.15 24.77 -12.97
CA GLU A 742 14.77 24.86 -13.48
C GLU A 742 14.24 23.50 -13.93
N VAL A 743 13.04 23.16 -13.45
CA VAL A 743 12.27 22.00 -13.92
C VAL A 743 11.74 22.37 -15.29
N ASP A 744 12.48 21.96 -16.31
CA ASP A 744 12.12 22.22 -17.69
C ASP A 744 10.91 21.37 -18.10
N GLU A 745 9.95 21.91 -18.87
CA GLU A 745 8.73 21.20 -19.31
C GLU A 745 9.05 19.86 -20.01
N THR A 746 10.22 19.81 -20.65
CA THR A 746 10.83 18.64 -21.29
C THR A 746 11.08 17.48 -20.31
N THR A 747 11.47 17.78 -19.06
CA THR A 747 11.74 16.77 -18.03
C THR A 747 10.45 16.14 -17.53
N VAL A 748 9.38 16.94 -17.38
CA VAL A 748 8.06 16.46 -16.97
C VAL A 748 7.42 15.61 -18.08
N TYR A 749 7.57 16.03 -19.33
CA TYR A 749 7.12 15.26 -20.50
C TYR A 749 7.81 13.89 -20.56
N ASN A 750 9.14 13.85 -20.43
CA ASN A 750 9.91 12.60 -20.47
C ASN A 750 9.52 11.65 -19.32
N MET A 751 9.31 12.17 -18.11
CA MET A 751 8.83 11.37 -16.98
C MET A 751 7.43 10.79 -17.23
N LEU A 752 6.53 11.55 -17.85
CA LEU A 752 5.19 11.09 -18.20
C LEU A 752 5.20 10.05 -19.33
N THR A 753 6.03 10.22 -20.35
CA THR A 753 6.16 9.25 -21.46
C THR A 753 6.78 7.94 -20.99
N ASP A 754 7.80 8.00 -20.13
CA ASP A 754 8.37 6.82 -19.50
C ASP A 754 7.34 6.12 -18.61
N ALA A 755 6.54 6.91 -17.89
CA ALA A 755 5.53 6.35 -17.00
C ALA A 755 4.40 5.64 -17.76
N LEU A 756 3.98 6.25 -18.87
CA LEU A 756 2.98 5.69 -19.78
C LEU A 756 3.51 4.40 -20.43
N GLY A 757 4.80 4.39 -20.81
CA GLY A 757 5.44 3.21 -21.36
C GLY A 757 5.50 2.02 -20.40
N MET A 758 5.89 2.23 -19.15
CA MET A 758 5.91 1.17 -18.15
C MET A 758 4.49 0.68 -17.80
N THR A 759 3.49 1.56 -17.81
CA THR A 759 2.09 1.19 -17.57
C THR A 759 1.53 0.34 -18.72
N LEU A 760 1.82 0.69 -19.98
CA LEU A 760 1.45 -0.12 -21.14
C LEU A 760 2.17 -1.47 -21.13
N ASN A 761 3.46 -1.47 -20.82
CA ASN A 761 4.26 -2.70 -20.74
C ASN A 761 3.79 -3.62 -19.60
N PHE A 762 3.25 -3.09 -18.48
CA PHE A 762 2.64 -3.91 -17.42
C PHE A 762 1.48 -4.79 -17.94
N CYS A 763 0.71 -4.31 -18.91
CA CYS A 763 -0.46 -5.03 -19.44
C CYS A 763 -0.18 -5.80 -20.73
N LEU A 764 0.74 -5.32 -21.56
CA LEU A 764 0.89 -5.78 -22.96
C LEU A 764 2.19 -6.53 -23.24
N PHE A 765 3.17 -6.49 -22.32
CA PHE A 765 4.41 -7.25 -22.45
C PHE A 765 4.15 -8.76 -22.30
N PRO A 766 4.79 -9.65 -23.09
CA PRO A 766 5.83 -9.41 -24.09
C PRO A 766 5.33 -9.15 -25.53
N VAL A 767 4.02 -9.19 -25.76
CA VAL A 767 3.41 -9.11 -27.10
C VAL A 767 3.62 -7.74 -27.74
N PHE A 768 3.42 -6.68 -26.96
CA PHE A 768 3.73 -5.32 -27.35
C PHE A 768 4.75 -4.73 -26.39
N ILE A 769 5.75 -4.07 -26.95
CA ILE A 769 6.75 -3.30 -26.20
C ILE A 769 6.61 -1.85 -26.65
N TYR A 770 6.25 -0.98 -25.72
CA TYR A 770 6.31 0.46 -25.90
C TYR A 770 7.70 0.96 -25.47
N SER A 771 8.40 1.60 -26.39
CA SER A 771 9.70 2.25 -26.15
C SER A 771 9.65 3.69 -26.67
N PRO A 772 9.72 4.70 -25.79
CA PRO A 772 9.63 6.11 -26.19
C PRO A 772 10.81 6.55 -27.06
N ASP A 773 11.97 5.85 -26.99
CA ASP A 773 13.19 6.16 -27.76
C ASP A 773 13.11 5.81 -29.26
N SER A 774 11.98 5.25 -29.72
CA SER A 774 11.77 4.82 -31.12
C SER A 774 10.98 5.82 -31.96
N LEU A 775 10.87 7.07 -31.50
CA LEU A 775 10.27 8.21 -32.20
C LEU A 775 11.32 9.23 -32.63
#